data_AF-A0A944RRV4-F1
#
_entry.id   AF-A0A944RRV4-F1
#
_cell.length_a   1.000
_cell.length_b   1.000
_cell.length_c   1.000
_cell.angle_alpha   90.00
_cell.angle_beta   90.00
_cell.angle_gamma   90.00
#
_symmetry.space_group_name_H-M   'P 1'
#
loop_
_entity.id
_entity.type
_entity.pdbx_description
1 polymer ?
#
loop_
_entity_poly.entity_id
_entity_poly.type
_entity_poly.pdbx_seq_one_letter_code
_entity_poly.pdbx_strand_id
1 'polypeptide(L)'
;MKKPRLAILIILFAVISIIISQYYKPPETIELKRDIIFLKDGKSIITDLANEGDAFFYYEIGNDVRILLKRNVDRIEKGGYKEIIYTKNIVRITIDKYLDKINQKLEEHNINIDSPRYWEKLYYENKLIIITLFSSILLMICILFFIRKKVIGIKTEDIVDNKTEDNNLINEKLFFSDTQNLTHTSIENENIISFFLKIYKRQIGAPKEAQSNIKEISSNSSRSKCIYELSVKKDDRWESRRMTIGPIGEGSGSKSKCFYVIFDSYIVIKIPPNPINDFDEYIKSINRDKQIAQKLSPKECIIPNVSVILEKVNTLNDSSYMPQEMLEEKYIKWLTTTISFQKYLKIGESFAYFMDLSKYFFLGNILDEYHDVKTNIFNEIKAHHDIIWDIDAFSDRYGNENEQISDNIQNIFHEFESKIQSFITAAGISSSVYNYKIKEWYLYFLSGKKIKSAGKDISEEKTDDLNNVILKVETKYANEIKAYRNMIQAFVGEISYGQSKTVLINISINLIELLTWLTNKGISIRDIKPDNLIVAGDPEKYPDFLQSWSQFKIGLIDVETAVDFKPLEKQPLNQPQLGGTPIYATPSHLLTNELLTDIFEDLPRALNLQDWYAIAALIYEVITGKILFKKTGALLPLIMLKIKKARDKNKSMSTVIEDISKVFWWNAQEELRKGLDKNKKRLKSSDIIIPDNAISFLRDEILTEKLRIDDMIKQYISSQTLFKGSKNHQKLQRASLKDIRRLKAIWEKGEKVPKSTKKEKTQVIEFLYIMEQIIGRAEHLANIKAAIDNNNPKLTAYDLVLFIFNTVFNFMYHKQWGILFSGHIYNFKLKDPKKTYDATI
;
A
#
# COMPACT_ATOMS: atom_id res chain seq x y z
N MET A 1 64.18 9.19 -17.69
CA MET A 1 64.11 8.04 -16.75
C MET A 1 63.39 8.46 -15.47
N LYS A 2 62.16 7.97 -15.17
CA LYS A 2 61.50 7.95 -13.82
C LYS A 2 60.02 7.49 -13.80
N LYS A 3 59.47 6.85 -14.85
CA LYS A 3 58.09 6.29 -14.84
C LYS A 3 57.91 4.82 -14.35
N PRO A 4 58.91 3.91 -14.36
CA PRO A 4 58.61 2.51 -14.03
C PRO A 4 58.48 2.25 -12.51
N ARG A 5 59.00 3.12 -11.64
CA ARG A 5 59.00 2.87 -10.18
C ARG A 5 57.65 3.04 -9.50
N LEU A 6 56.78 3.94 -10.00
CA LEU A 6 55.47 4.19 -9.38
C LEU A 6 54.43 3.14 -9.80
N ALA A 7 54.45 2.71 -11.06
CA ALA A 7 53.59 1.62 -11.53
C ALA A 7 53.94 0.31 -10.83
N ILE A 8 55.23 0.02 -10.64
CA ILE A 8 55.68 -1.14 -9.86
C ILE A 8 55.24 -1.02 -8.39
N LEU A 9 55.31 0.16 -7.77
CA LEU A 9 54.84 0.36 -6.40
C LEU A 9 53.33 0.16 -6.24
N ILE A 10 52.53 0.65 -7.21
CA ILE A 10 51.07 0.50 -7.20
C ILE A 10 50.68 -0.97 -7.42
N ILE A 11 51.38 -1.67 -8.31
CA ILE A 11 51.16 -3.11 -8.53
C ILE A 11 51.58 -3.91 -7.30
N LEU A 12 52.74 -3.60 -6.68
CA LEU A 12 53.17 -4.25 -5.43
C LEU A 12 52.15 -4.01 -4.30
N PHE A 13 51.61 -2.80 -4.21
CA PHE A 13 50.62 -2.43 -3.19
C PHE A 13 49.26 -3.09 -3.44
N ALA A 14 48.84 -3.24 -4.71
CA ALA A 14 47.63 -3.98 -5.07
C ALA A 14 47.79 -5.48 -4.74
N VAL A 15 48.95 -6.06 -5.04
CA VAL A 15 49.26 -7.46 -4.71
C VAL A 15 49.32 -7.68 -3.20
N ILE A 16 49.97 -6.78 -2.45
CA ILE A 16 50.01 -6.84 -0.97
C ILE A 16 48.62 -6.63 -0.38
N SER A 17 47.79 -5.74 -0.94
CA SER A 17 46.40 -5.54 -0.48
C SER A 17 45.51 -6.74 -0.76
N ILE A 18 45.71 -7.44 -1.88
CA ILE A 18 45.02 -8.69 -2.21
C ILE A 18 45.46 -9.80 -1.25
N ILE A 19 46.76 -9.94 -0.99
CA ILE A 19 47.30 -10.92 -0.04
C ILE A 19 46.79 -10.62 1.38
N ILE A 20 46.82 -9.36 1.84
CA ILE A 20 46.28 -8.97 3.15
C ILE A 20 44.77 -9.22 3.21
N SER A 21 44.01 -8.98 2.12
CA SER A 21 42.56 -9.28 2.09
C SER A 21 42.26 -10.78 2.13
N GLN A 22 43.16 -11.63 1.61
CA GLN A 22 43.04 -13.08 1.71
C GLN A 22 43.35 -13.62 3.12
N TYR A 23 44.17 -12.90 3.90
CA TYR A 23 44.50 -13.26 5.29
C TYR A 23 43.67 -12.50 6.36
N TYR A 24 42.87 -11.50 5.96
CA TYR A 24 42.00 -10.73 6.85
C TYR A 24 40.54 -11.16 6.69
N LYS A 25 40.11 -12.14 7.49
CA LYS A 25 38.68 -12.33 7.79
C LYS A 25 38.32 -11.39 8.95
N PRO A 26 37.66 -10.25 8.73
CA PRO A 26 37.06 -9.53 9.85
C PRO A 26 36.03 -10.47 10.52
N PRO A 27 35.81 -10.37 11.83
CA PRO A 27 34.69 -11.08 12.43
C PRO A 27 33.41 -10.63 11.71
N GLU A 28 32.67 -11.61 11.17
CA GLU A 28 31.44 -11.35 10.40
C GLU A 28 30.39 -10.62 11.26
N THR A 29 30.54 -10.69 12.58
CA THR A 29 29.60 -10.15 13.55
C THR A 29 30.30 -9.47 14.73
N ILE A 30 29.67 -8.41 15.26
CA ILE A 30 30.01 -7.79 16.56
C ILE A 30 28.85 -8.05 17.50
N GLU A 31 29.14 -8.62 18.67
CA GLU A 31 28.15 -8.87 19.73
C GLU A 31 28.00 -7.61 20.59
N LEU A 32 26.83 -6.97 20.52
CA LEU A 32 26.43 -5.90 21.44
C LEU A 32 25.62 -6.50 22.59
N LYS A 33 25.97 -6.14 23.82
CA LYS A 33 25.19 -6.49 25.00
C LYS A 33 24.20 -5.36 25.27
N ARG A 34 22.91 -5.70 25.27
CA ARG A 34 21.78 -4.83 25.61
C ARG A 34 21.17 -5.26 26.94
N ASP A 35 20.62 -4.32 27.68
CA ASP A 35 19.90 -4.60 28.92
C ASP A 35 18.47 -5.04 28.60
N ILE A 36 17.88 -5.90 29.45
CA ILE A 36 16.47 -6.29 29.37
C ILE A 36 15.75 -5.82 30.63
N ILE A 37 14.63 -5.13 30.47
CA ILE A 37 13.73 -4.73 31.55
C ILE A 37 12.50 -5.63 31.48
N PHE A 38 12.29 -6.48 32.49
CA PHE A 38 11.10 -7.30 32.62
C PHE A 38 10.02 -6.53 33.38
N LEU A 39 8.81 -6.48 32.82
CA LEU A 39 7.64 -5.82 33.40
C LEU A 39 6.75 -6.85 34.12
N LYS A 40 6.02 -6.41 35.14
CA LYS A 40 5.13 -7.28 35.93
C LYS A 40 3.94 -7.85 35.15
N ASP A 41 3.62 -7.29 33.99
CA ASP A 41 2.58 -7.79 33.07
C ASP A 41 3.12 -8.90 32.14
N GLY A 42 4.35 -9.37 32.35
CA GLY A 42 4.98 -10.45 31.60
C GLY A 42 5.72 -10.01 30.33
N LYS A 43 5.74 -8.70 30.02
CA LYS A 43 6.46 -8.16 28.85
C LYS A 43 7.92 -7.86 29.19
N SER A 44 8.76 -7.80 28.16
CA SER A 44 10.17 -7.38 28.28
C SER A 44 10.50 -6.25 27.32
N ILE A 45 11.41 -5.37 27.73
CA ILE A 45 11.92 -4.25 26.92
C ILE A 45 13.42 -4.43 26.78
N ILE A 46 13.91 -4.53 25.54
CA ILE A 46 15.35 -4.56 25.23
C ILE A 46 15.80 -3.11 25.02
N THR A 47 16.88 -2.72 25.70
CA THR A 47 17.35 -1.34 25.76
C THR A 47 18.88 -1.25 25.71
N ASP A 48 19.39 -0.14 25.20
CA ASP A 48 20.81 0.10 24.98
C ASP A 48 21.55 0.26 26.32
N LEU A 49 20.90 0.94 27.26
CA LEU A 49 21.33 1.08 28.64
C LEU A 49 20.11 1.22 29.55
N ALA A 50 20.14 0.63 30.75
CA ALA A 50 19.14 0.85 31.79
C ALA A 50 19.80 1.31 33.11
N ASN A 51 19.31 2.44 33.63
CA ASN A 51 19.77 3.05 34.87
C ASN A 51 18.62 3.22 35.87
N GLU A 52 18.91 2.91 37.13
CA GLU A 52 17.95 2.98 38.22
C GLU A 52 18.05 4.34 38.94
N GLY A 53 16.90 5.00 39.12
CA GLY A 53 16.74 6.16 39.99
C GLY A 53 15.77 5.87 41.14
N ASP A 54 15.53 6.87 41.99
CA ASP A 54 14.77 6.70 43.24
C ASP A 54 13.31 6.27 43.03
N ALA A 55 12.60 6.90 42.08
CA ALA A 55 11.19 6.60 41.77
C ALA A 55 10.95 6.04 40.34
N PHE A 56 11.97 6.11 39.48
CA PHE A 56 11.87 5.80 38.06
C PHE A 56 13.07 4.98 37.57
N PHE A 57 12.84 4.19 36.52
CA PHE A 57 13.89 3.61 35.68
C PHE A 57 14.04 4.44 34.41
N TYR A 58 15.28 4.76 34.07
CA TYR A 58 15.65 5.44 32.84
C TYR A 58 16.27 4.43 31.88
N TYR A 59 15.84 4.44 30.63
CA TYR A 59 16.36 3.50 29.64
C TYR A 59 16.46 4.14 28.26
N GLU A 60 17.50 3.75 27.51
CA GLU A 60 17.87 4.36 26.24
C GLU A 60 17.59 3.41 25.07
N ILE A 61 16.89 3.89 24.03
CA ILE A 61 16.77 3.17 22.76
C ILE A 61 17.27 4.10 21.66
N GLY A 62 18.46 3.83 21.12
CA GLY A 62 19.14 4.74 20.20
C GLY A 62 19.58 6.02 20.92
N ASN A 63 19.07 7.17 20.48
CA ASN A 63 19.36 8.48 21.11
C ASN A 63 18.24 8.98 22.04
N ASP A 64 17.15 8.22 22.19
CA ASP A 64 16.00 8.63 23.00
C ASP A 64 16.08 8.03 24.40
N VAL A 65 16.06 8.91 25.41
CA VAL A 65 15.94 8.54 26.82
C VAL A 65 14.46 8.42 27.19
N ARG A 66 14.06 7.29 27.75
CA ARG A 66 12.68 6.99 28.18
C ARG A 66 12.62 6.67 29.65
N ILE A 67 11.42 6.80 30.23
CA ILE A 67 11.18 6.70 31.67
C ILE A 67 10.10 5.66 31.96
N LEU A 68 10.35 4.78 32.93
CA LEU A 68 9.42 3.78 33.46
C LEU A 68 9.23 3.99 34.97
N LEU A 69 8.00 3.79 35.46
CA LEU A 69 7.74 3.77 36.90
C LEU A 69 8.28 2.49 37.52
N LYS A 70 9.04 2.61 38.62
CA LYS A 70 9.68 1.47 39.31
C LYS A 70 8.71 0.36 39.69
N ARG A 71 7.47 0.72 40.06
CA ARG A 71 6.41 -0.25 40.44
C ARG A 71 5.98 -1.20 39.31
N ASN A 72 6.21 -0.82 38.05
CA ASN A 72 5.81 -1.60 36.86
C ASN A 72 6.92 -2.57 36.40
N VAL A 73 8.14 -2.39 36.91
CA VAL A 73 9.30 -3.23 36.58
C VAL A 73 9.38 -4.37 37.60
N ASP A 74 9.51 -5.59 37.09
CA ASP A 74 9.73 -6.80 37.87
C ASP A 74 11.23 -6.96 38.19
N ARG A 75 12.08 -6.99 37.15
CA ARG A 75 13.54 -7.08 37.29
C ARG A 75 14.27 -6.54 36.06
N ILE A 76 15.55 -6.21 36.20
CA ILE A 76 16.44 -5.79 35.11
C ILE A 76 17.58 -6.79 34.98
N GLU A 77 17.84 -7.21 33.75
CA GLU A 77 18.97 -8.05 33.41
C GLU A 77 19.97 -7.25 32.57
N LYS A 78 21.08 -6.85 33.19
CA LYS A 78 22.11 -6.06 32.52
C LYS A 78 22.92 -6.92 31.54
N GLY A 79 22.96 -6.52 30.28
CA GLY A 79 23.59 -7.28 29.21
C GLY A 79 22.94 -8.63 28.91
N GLY A 80 21.67 -8.84 29.30
CA GLY A 80 20.93 -10.09 29.14
C GLY A 80 20.55 -10.42 27.70
N TYR A 81 20.58 -9.44 26.79
CA TYR A 81 20.31 -9.65 25.37
C TYR A 81 21.58 -9.43 24.54
N LYS A 82 21.90 -10.41 23.69
CA LYS A 82 23.05 -10.39 22.79
C LYS A 82 22.57 -10.11 21.38
N GLU A 83 22.85 -8.92 20.89
CA GLU A 83 22.53 -8.50 19.52
C GLU A 83 23.77 -8.66 18.64
N ILE A 84 23.64 -9.41 17.54
CA ILE A 84 24.74 -9.73 16.63
C ILE A 84 24.63 -8.81 15.41
N ILE A 85 25.54 -7.84 15.26
CA ILE A 85 25.50 -6.88 14.15
C ILE A 85 26.59 -7.17 13.11
N TYR A 86 26.19 -7.24 11.84
CA TYR A 86 27.12 -7.41 10.72
C TYR A 86 27.92 -6.12 10.42
N THR A 87 29.24 -6.24 10.38
CA THR A 87 30.24 -5.16 10.23
C THR A 87 30.10 -4.32 8.93
N LYS A 88 29.31 -4.79 7.95
CA LYS A 88 29.10 -4.12 6.65
C LYS A 88 28.37 -2.76 6.76
N ASN A 89 27.56 -2.55 7.79
CA ASN A 89 26.78 -1.32 7.98
C ASN A 89 27.60 -0.17 8.60
N ILE A 90 28.55 -0.48 9.50
CA ILE A 90 29.38 0.54 10.17
C ILE A 90 30.39 1.16 9.19
N VAL A 91 30.97 0.35 8.29
CA VAL A 91 31.88 0.82 7.25
C VAL A 91 31.15 1.77 6.30
N ARG A 92 29.91 1.47 5.92
CA ARG A 92 29.09 2.34 5.06
C ARG A 92 28.78 3.68 5.73
N ILE A 93 28.33 3.66 7.00
CA ILE A 93 28.03 4.89 7.76
C ILE A 93 29.28 5.75 7.96
N THR A 94 30.45 5.12 8.15
CA THR A 94 31.73 5.83 8.34
C THR A 94 32.24 6.42 7.02
N ILE A 95 32.07 5.71 5.90
CA ILE A 95 32.38 6.20 4.56
C ILE A 95 31.46 7.36 4.18
N ASP A 96 30.16 7.24 4.43
CA ASP A 96 29.18 8.28 4.11
C ASP A 96 29.46 9.57 4.92
N LYS A 97 29.81 9.48 6.21
CA LYS A 97 30.24 10.63 7.02
C LYS A 97 31.53 11.28 6.53
N TYR A 98 32.47 10.50 5.99
CA TYR A 98 33.72 11.04 5.45
C TYR A 98 33.54 11.68 4.08
N LEU A 99 32.69 11.09 3.23
CA LEU A 99 32.32 11.65 1.93
C LEU A 99 31.56 12.97 2.10
N ASP A 100 30.68 13.07 3.10
CA ASP A 100 30.00 14.33 3.42
C ASP A 100 30.98 15.41 3.89
N LYS A 101 31.98 15.09 4.71
CA LYS A 101 33.03 16.04 5.11
C LYS A 101 33.94 16.48 3.95
N ILE A 102 34.19 15.59 2.99
CA ILE A 102 34.96 15.92 1.79
C ILE A 102 34.14 16.83 0.87
N ASN A 103 32.85 16.53 0.68
CA ASN A 103 31.94 17.35 -0.11
C ASN A 103 31.78 18.75 0.49
N GLN A 104 31.65 18.85 1.81
CA GLN A 104 31.54 20.13 2.51
C GLN A 104 32.78 21.02 2.33
N LYS A 105 33.99 20.43 2.35
CA LYS A 105 35.24 21.18 2.08
C LYS A 105 35.44 21.57 0.61
N LEU A 106 34.90 20.78 -0.32
CA LEU A 106 34.93 21.07 -1.76
C LEU A 106 33.97 22.23 -2.12
N GLU A 107 32.84 22.34 -1.43
CA GLU A 107 31.90 23.46 -1.53
C GLU A 107 32.47 24.76 -0.96
N GLU A 108 33.18 24.72 0.18
CA GLU A 108 33.84 25.91 0.78
C GLU A 108 34.89 26.57 -0.14
N HIS A 109 35.48 25.83 -1.07
CA HIS A 109 36.50 26.34 -2.00
C HIS A 109 35.96 26.61 -3.43
N ASN A 110 34.64 26.48 -3.64
CA ASN A 110 33.95 26.76 -4.89
C ASN A 110 34.51 25.99 -6.11
N ILE A 111 34.85 24.70 -5.95
CA ILE A 111 35.47 23.86 -6.99
C ILE A 111 34.40 22.99 -7.68
N ASN A 112 34.22 23.18 -8.99
CA ASN A 112 33.32 22.39 -9.84
C ASN A 112 34.07 21.26 -10.57
N ILE A 113 33.61 20.01 -10.44
CA ILE A 113 34.38 18.78 -10.78
C ILE A 113 34.15 18.29 -12.23
N ASP A 114 33.28 18.93 -13.01
CA ASP A 114 32.83 18.38 -14.32
C ASP A 114 33.69 18.73 -15.55
N SER A 115 34.99 19.08 -15.39
CA SER A 115 35.91 19.30 -16.52
C SER A 115 37.02 18.23 -16.61
N PRO A 116 37.09 17.43 -17.69
CA PRO A 116 38.14 16.44 -17.91
C PRO A 116 39.58 17.02 -17.95
N ARG A 117 39.74 18.32 -18.19
CA ARG A 117 41.06 19.01 -18.21
C ARG A 117 41.59 19.37 -16.82
N TYR A 118 40.82 19.16 -15.76
CA TYR A 118 41.22 19.55 -14.40
C TYR A 118 42.14 18.52 -13.71
N TRP A 119 41.99 17.22 -14.04
CA TRP A 119 42.77 16.15 -13.43
C TRP A 119 44.27 16.19 -13.77
N GLU A 120 44.64 16.75 -14.92
CA GLU A 120 46.06 16.95 -15.29
C GLU A 120 46.72 18.09 -14.51
N LYS A 121 45.97 19.13 -14.11
CA LYS A 121 46.50 20.28 -13.36
C LYS A 121 46.63 19.97 -11.87
N LEU A 122 45.67 19.23 -11.29
CA LEU A 122 45.71 18.81 -9.89
C LEU A 122 46.89 17.87 -9.57
N TYR A 123 47.31 17.07 -10.55
CA TYR A 123 48.42 16.13 -10.45
C TYR A 123 49.80 16.81 -10.30
N TYR A 124 49.96 18.04 -10.81
CA TYR A 124 51.25 18.74 -10.84
C TYR A 124 51.44 19.75 -9.69
N GLU A 125 50.37 20.39 -9.20
CA GLU A 125 50.50 21.54 -8.29
C GLU A 125 50.31 21.21 -6.80
N ASN A 126 49.64 20.11 -6.44
CA ASN A 126 49.23 19.86 -5.04
C ASN A 126 49.78 18.55 -4.44
N LYS A 127 51.10 18.48 -4.27
CA LYS A 127 51.76 17.43 -3.46
C LYS A 127 51.19 17.32 -2.05
N LEU A 128 50.74 18.43 -1.46
CA LEU A 128 50.22 18.49 -0.10
C LEU A 128 48.89 17.73 0.06
N ILE A 129 48.01 17.80 -0.95
CA ILE A 129 46.70 17.13 -0.93
C ILE A 129 46.85 15.61 -0.99
N ILE A 130 47.76 15.14 -1.84
CA ILE A 130 48.09 13.71 -1.95
C ILE A 130 48.74 13.22 -0.64
N ILE A 131 49.63 14.01 -0.02
CA ILE A 131 50.22 13.68 1.28
C ILE A 131 49.15 13.63 2.39
N THR A 132 48.17 14.53 2.40
CA THR A 132 47.05 14.48 3.36
C THR A 132 46.09 13.31 3.13
N LEU A 133 45.87 12.92 1.88
CA LEU A 133 45.10 11.70 1.55
C LEU A 133 45.87 10.44 1.99
N PHE A 134 47.18 10.40 1.77
CA PHE A 134 48.03 9.29 2.23
C PHE A 134 48.13 9.20 3.76
N SER A 135 48.25 10.33 4.47
CA SER A 135 48.31 10.35 5.93
C SER A 135 46.96 10.00 6.58
N SER A 136 45.84 10.39 5.98
CA SER A 136 44.50 10.00 6.44
C SER A 136 44.21 8.50 6.26
N ILE A 137 44.67 7.89 5.17
CA ILE A 137 44.58 6.44 4.96
C ILE A 137 45.49 5.68 5.96
N LEU A 138 46.70 6.19 6.22
CA LEU A 138 47.61 5.60 7.21
C LEU A 138 47.02 5.68 8.63
N LEU A 139 46.39 6.80 8.98
CA LEU A 139 45.68 6.99 10.26
C LEU A 139 44.51 6.01 10.40
N MET A 140 43.75 5.78 9.32
CA MET A 140 42.65 4.81 9.31
C MET A 140 43.16 3.38 9.53
N ILE A 141 44.30 3.01 8.94
CA ILE A 141 44.95 1.71 9.15
C ILE A 141 45.44 1.56 10.59
N CYS A 142 46.02 2.61 11.20
CA CYS A 142 46.44 2.61 12.61
C CYS A 142 45.27 2.48 13.58
N ILE A 143 44.13 3.13 13.30
CA ILE A 143 42.90 3.03 14.10
C ILE A 143 42.33 1.60 14.03
N LEU A 144 42.31 0.99 12.85
CA LEU A 144 41.90 -0.40 12.66
C LEU A 144 42.84 -1.39 13.40
N PHE A 145 44.14 -1.09 13.47
CA PHE A 145 45.12 -1.86 14.23
C PHE A 145 44.91 -1.73 15.76
N PHE A 146 44.55 -0.54 16.24
CA PHE A 146 44.25 -0.29 17.66
C PHE A 146 42.95 -0.96 18.11
N ILE A 147 41.92 -0.98 17.26
CA ILE A 147 40.66 -1.70 17.51
C ILE A 147 40.94 -3.20 17.66
N ARG A 148 41.84 -3.77 16.84
CA ARG A 148 42.26 -5.18 16.95
C ARG A 148 42.94 -5.49 18.30
N LYS A 149 43.76 -4.58 18.83
CA LYS A 149 44.46 -4.80 20.12
C LYS A 149 43.52 -4.78 21.34
N LYS A 150 42.37 -4.09 21.24
CA LYS A 150 41.37 -4.01 22.32
C LYS A 150 40.40 -5.20 22.34
N VAL A 151 40.24 -5.90 21.21
CA VAL A 151 39.31 -7.05 21.05
C VAL A 151 39.94 -8.39 21.41
N ILE A 152 41.28 -8.54 21.37
CA ILE A 152 41.99 -9.80 21.70
C ILE A 152 42.04 -10.10 23.22
N GLY A 153 41.47 -9.24 24.08
CA GLY A 153 41.47 -9.42 25.53
C GLY A 153 40.37 -10.31 26.12
N ILE A 154 39.48 -10.91 25.32
CA ILE A 154 38.34 -11.70 25.81
C ILE A 154 38.45 -13.13 25.26
N LYS A 155 38.65 -14.09 26.16
CA LYS A 155 38.88 -15.52 25.89
C LYS A 155 37.69 -16.17 25.18
N THR A 156 38.03 -17.00 24.20
CA THR A 156 37.20 -17.95 23.46
C THR A 156 36.96 -19.23 24.28
N GLU A 157 35.71 -19.68 24.35
CA GLU A 157 35.36 -21.10 24.56
C GLU A 157 34.09 -21.44 23.77
N ASP A 158 34.26 -22.44 22.89
CA ASP A 158 33.35 -23.37 22.21
C ASP A 158 32.22 -22.89 21.30
N ILE A 159 32.54 -22.93 20.00
CA ILE A 159 31.63 -22.95 18.84
C ILE A 159 31.38 -24.41 18.49
N VAL A 160 30.12 -24.86 18.52
CA VAL A 160 29.65 -26.03 17.78
C VAL A 160 28.76 -25.54 16.64
N ASP A 161 29.15 -25.96 15.44
CA ASP A 161 28.53 -25.68 14.14
C ASP A 161 27.02 -25.87 14.11
N ASN A 162 26.30 -24.89 13.55
CA ASN A 162 25.11 -25.17 12.76
C ASN A 162 24.98 -24.14 11.64
N LYS A 163 25.28 -24.61 10.42
CA LYS A 163 24.92 -23.95 9.16
C LYS A 163 23.40 -24.05 8.98
N THR A 164 22.69 -22.96 9.26
CA THR A 164 21.40 -22.65 8.64
C THR A 164 21.05 -21.21 9.01
N GLU A 165 20.98 -20.32 8.01
CA GLU A 165 20.04 -19.20 7.93
C GLU A 165 20.53 -18.16 6.92
N ASP A 166 19.88 -18.14 5.75
CA ASP A 166 20.02 -17.04 4.78
C ASP A 166 18.64 -16.49 4.36
N ASN A 167 17.64 -16.58 5.25
CA ASN A 167 16.26 -16.10 4.99
C ASN A 167 15.68 -15.15 6.06
N ASN A 168 16.43 -14.78 7.10
CA ASN A 168 15.90 -13.94 8.18
C ASN A 168 16.07 -12.42 8.01
N LEU A 169 16.79 -11.94 6.98
CA LEU A 169 17.05 -10.50 6.80
C LEU A 169 15.86 -9.65 6.31
N ILE A 170 14.71 -10.26 5.98
CA ILE A 170 13.47 -9.53 5.66
C ILE A 170 12.55 -9.43 6.89
N ASN A 171 12.71 -10.31 7.89
CA ASN A 171 11.81 -10.37 9.05
C ASN A 171 12.19 -9.37 10.17
N GLU A 172 13.47 -9.06 10.38
CA GLU A 172 13.86 -8.16 11.49
C GLU A 172 13.37 -6.71 11.34
N LYS A 173 13.17 -6.21 10.11
CA LYS A 173 12.57 -4.88 9.92
C LYS A 173 11.04 -4.86 10.07
N LEU A 174 10.37 -6.00 9.92
CA LEU A 174 8.94 -6.10 10.20
C LEU A 174 8.67 -6.23 11.71
N PHE A 175 9.49 -6.98 12.45
CA PHE A 175 9.27 -7.17 13.89
C PHE A 175 9.49 -5.91 14.73
N PHE A 176 10.39 -4.99 14.34
CA PHE A 176 10.59 -3.71 15.02
C PHE A 176 9.52 -2.65 14.68
N SER A 177 8.93 -2.67 13.48
CA SER A 177 7.81 -1.78 13.14
C SER A 177 6.50 -2.25 13.75
N ASP A 178 6.29 -3.57 13.82
CA ASP A 178 5.06 -4.14 14.36
C ASP A 178 4.99 -3.98 15.88
N THR A 179 6.10 -4.12 16.61
CA THR A 179 6.13 -3.88 18.07
C THR A 179 5.94 -2.40 18.45
N GLN A 180 6.45 -1.44 17.66
CA GLN A 180 6.17 -0.01 17.88
C GLN A 180 4.73 0.38 17.50
N ASN A 181 4.19 -0.18 16.41
CA ASN A 181 2.80 0.06 16.02
C ASN A 181 1.79 -0.60 16.99
N LEU A 182 2.09 -1.81 17.49
CA LEU A 182 1.26 -2.52 18.47
C LEU A 182 1.21 -1.78 19.83
N THR A 183 2.34 -1.22 20.28
CA THR A 183 2.42 -0.45 21.54
C THR A 183 1.77 0.94 21.44
N HIS A 184 1.85 1.62 20.29
CA HIS A 184 1.13 2.89 20.09
C HIS A 184 -0.37 2.69 19.92
N THR A 185 -0.79 1.65 19.19
CA THR A 185 -2.22 1.33 19.01
C THR A 185 -2.87 0.91 20.33
N SER A 186 -2.14 0.25 21.23
CA SER A 186 -2.66 -0.10 22.56
C SER A 186 -2.93 1.15 23.43
N ILE A 187 -2.06 2.16 23.40
CA ILE A 187 -2.23 3.41 24.17
C ILE A 187 -3.44 4.21 23.66
N GLU A 188 -3.65 4.26 22.34
CA GLU A 188 -4.79 4.98 21.76
C GLU A 188 -6.11 4.26 22.04
N ASN A 189 -6.14 2.93 21.96
CA ASN A 189 -7.28 2.15 22.40
C ASN A 189 -7.60 2.42 23.87
N GLU A 190 -6.61 2.45 24.77
CA GLU A 190 -6.81 2.80 26.18
C GLU A 190 -7.40 4.21 26.38
N ASN A 191 -6.95 5.19 25.60
CA ASN A 191 -7.48 6.55 25.63
C ASN A 191 -8.95 6.61 25.16
N ILE A 192 -9.30 5.88 24.10
CA ILE A 192 -10.68 5.77 23.59
C ILE A 192 -11.57 5.05 24.61
N ILE A 193 -11.11 3.95 25.20
CA ILE A 193 -11.85 3.21 26.24
C ILE A 193 -12.10 4.12 27.44
N SER A 194 -11.05 4.82 27.91
CA SER A 194 -11.15 5.77 29.02
C SER A 194 -12.10 6.91 28.72
N PHE A 195 -12.14 7.38 27.48
CA PHE A 195 -13.08 8.39 27.00
C PHE A 195 -14.54 7.90 27.10
N PHE A 196 -14.86 6.72 26.57
CA PHE A 196 -16.22 6.17 26.65
C PHE A 196 -16.63 5.77 28.06
N LEU A 197 -15.69 5.35 28.91
CA LEU A 197 -15.97 5.13 30.33
C LEU A 197 -16.40 6.43 31.04
N LYS A 198 -15.80 7.58 30.70
CA LYS A 198 -16.23 8.88 31.22
C LYS A 198 -17.64 9.24 30.75
N ILE A 199 -17.97 8.96 29.48
CA ILE A 199 -19.33 9.14 28.94
C ILE A 199 -20.31 8.24 29.68
N TYR A 200 -19.98 6.95 29.86
CA TYR A 200 -20.84 5.98 30.52
C TYR A 200 -21.13 6.37 31.98
N LYS A 201 -20.10 6.77 32.76
CA LYS A 201 -20.27 7.30 34.12
C LYS A 201 -21.26 8.47 34.15
N ARG A 202 -21.17 9.38 33.17
CA ARG A 202 -22.08 10.52 33.06
C ARG A 202 -23.51 10.10 32.72
N GLN A 203 -23.70 9.19 31.77
CA GLN A 203 -25.01 8.68 31.35
C GLN A 203 -25.78 8.04 32.51
N ILE A 204 -25.09 7.26 33.36
CA ILE A 204 -25.73 6.62 34.52
C ILE A 204 -25.78 7.56 35.75
N GLY A 205 -25.26 8.78 35.66
CA GLY A 205 -25.23 9.74 36.77
C GLY A 205 -24.28 9.35 37.91
N ALA A 206 -23.27 8.52 37.66
CA ALA A 206 -22.28 8.13 38.65
C ALA A 206 -21.27 9.28 38.92
N PRO A 207 -20.74 9.40 40.15
CA PRO A 207 -19.62 10.29 40.46
C PRO A 207 -18.41 10.03 39.55
N LYS A 208 -17.58 11.05 39.28
CA LYS A 208 -16.41 10.88 38.40
C LYS A 208 -15.43 9.84 38.97
N GLU A 209 -15.34 9.81 40.29
CA GLU A 209 -14.48 8.98 41.12
C GLU A 209 -15.08 7.58 41.37
N ALA A 210 -16.28 7.30 40.84
CA ALA A 210 -16.92 6.00 40.98
C ALA A 210 -15.99 4.87 40.51
N GLN A 211 -15.93 3.80 41.31
CA GLN A 211 -15.10 2.64 41.01
C GLN A 211 -15.53 2.05 39.66
N SER A 212 -14.56 1.72 38.82
CA SER A 212 -14.82 1.17 37.49
C SER A 212 -13.83 0.07 37.15
N ASN A 213 -14.27 -0.88 36.33
CA ASN A 213 -13.47 -1.97 35.80
C ASN A 213 -13.63 -2.05 34.28
N ILE A 214 -12.57 -2.43 33.58
CA ILE A 214 -12.57 -2.66 32.14
C ILE A 214 -12.12 -4.10 31.92
N LYS A 215 -12.93 -4.89 31.23
CA LYS A 215 -12.61 -6.27 30.91
C LYS A 215 -12.69 -6.51 29.41
N GLU A 216 -11.63 -7.05 28.80
CA GLU A 216 -11.67 -7.52 27.43
C GLU A 216 -12.38 -8.89 27.39
N ILE A 217 -13.39 -9.04 26.52
CA ILE A 217 -14.21 -10.26 26.43
C ILE A 217 -13.71 -11.20 25.33
N SER A 218 -13.30 -10.67 24.18
CA SER A 218 -12.81 -11.46 23.05
C SER A 218 -12.10 -10.60 22.01
N SER A 219 -11.00 -11.12 21.46
CA SER A 219 -10.43 -10.69 20.18
C SER A 219 -10.93 -11.66 19.10
N ASN A 220 -11.65 -11.16 18.11
CA ASN A 220 -12.05 -12.01 16.99
C ASN A 220 -10.82 -12.16 16.08
N SER A 221 -10.16 -13.32 16.07
CA SER A 221 -8.82 -13.50 15.45
C SER A 221 -8.77 -13.27 13.93
N SER A 222 -9.91 -13.05 13.27
CA SER A 222 -10.02 -12.72 11.85
C SER A 222 -10.22 -11.24 11.54
N ARG A 223 -10.58 -10.40 12.53
CA ARG A 223 -10.86 -8.96 12.35
C ARG A 223 -10.26 -8.22 13.55
N SER A 224 -9.43 -7.21 13.34
CA SER A 224 -8.72 -6.38 14.35
C SER A 224 -9.62 -5.60 15.33
N LYS A 225 -10.80 -6.12 15.70
CA LYS A 225 -11.78 -5.52 16.61
C LYS A 225 -11.70 -6.21 17.97
N CYS A 226 -11.57 -5.41 19.02
CA CYS A 226 -11.60 -5.85 20.42
C CYS A 226 -12.93 -5.46 21.06
N ILE A 227 -13.51 -6.38 21.85
CA ILE A 227 -14.75 -6.14 22.61
C ILE A 227 -14.40 -5.96 24.08
N TYR A 228 -14.84 -4.84 24.66
CA TYR A 228 -14.64 -4.50 26.06
C TYR A 228 -15.97 -4.41 26.80
N GLU A 229 -15.95 -4.78 28.08
CA GLU A 229 -17.00 -4.53 29.05
C GLU A 229 -16.54 -3.46 30.04
N LEU A 230 -17.30 -2.37 30.09
CA LEU A 230 -17.11 -1.24 31.00
C LEU A 230 -18.06 -1.41 32.17
N SER A 231 -17.53 -1.68 33.35
CA SER A 231 -18.33 -1.82 34.58
C SER A 231 -18.11 -0.63 35.49
N VAL A 232 -19.18 -0.02 35.98
CA VAL A 232 -19.14 1.10 36.93
C VAL A 232 -19.96 0.75 38.16
N LYS A 233 -19.41 1.00 39.34
CA LYS A 233 -20.11 0.81 40.61
C LYS A 233 -20.94 2.07 40.92
N LYS A 234 -22.26 1.91 41.02
CA LYS A 234 -23.23 2.96 41.34
C LYS A 234 -24.21 2.41 42.39
N ASP A 235 -24.42 3.16 43.47
CA ASP A 235 -25.34 2.78 44.57
C ASP A 235 -25.12 1.34 45.07
N ASP A 236 -23.84 0.98 45.26
CA ASP A 236 -23.35 -0.36 45.62
C ASP A 236 -23.67 -1.51 44.66
N ARG A 237 -24.17 -1.21 43.46
CA ARG A 237 -24.40 -2.17 42.37
C ARG A 237 -23.42 -1.95 41.22
N TRP A 238 -23.02 -3.03 40.58
CA TRP A 238 -22.24 -2.95 39.35
C TRP A 238 -23.18 -2.88 38.15
N GLU A 239 -23.04 -1.84 37.35
CA GLU A 239 -23.70 -1.72 36.04
C GLU A 239 -22.65 -1.85 34.95
N SER A 240 -22.87 -2.72 33.96
CA SER A 240 -21.95 -2.93 32.85
C SER A 240 -22.52 -2.51 31.50
N ARG A 241 -21.63 -2.07 30.60
CA ARG A 241 -21.93 -1.74 29.21
C ARG A 241 -20.84 -2.26 28.29
N ARG A 242 -21.22 -2.79 27.13
CA ARG A 242 -20.25 -3.29 26.14
C ARG A 242 -19.87 -2.21 25.15
N MET A 243 -18.62 -2.24 24.72
CA MET A 243 -18.14 -1.46 23.59
C MET A 243 -17.26 -2.31 22.69
N THR A 244 -17.20 -1.97 21.41
CA THR A 244 -16.26 -2.58 20.44
C THR A 244 -15.38 -1.49 19.86
N ILE A 245 -14.08 -1.73 19.73
CA ILE A 245 -13.13 -0.80 19.08
C ILE A 245 -12.32 -1.59 18.04
N GLY A 246 -12.09 -1.01 16.87
CA GLY A 246 -11.08 -1.49 15.93
C GLY A 246 -10.56 -0.36 15.04
N PRO A 247 -9.29 -0.39 14.63
CA PRO A 247 -8.76 0.60 13.69
C PRO A 247 -9.41 0.47 12.31
N ILE A 248 -9.54 1.58 11.59
CA ILE A 248 -10.00 1.67 10.19
C ILE A 248 -8.82 2.15 9.32
N GLY A 249 -8.51 1.41 8.26
CA GLY A 249 -7.51 1.76 7.24
C GLY A 249 -6.05 1.38 7.57
N GLU A 250 -5.16 1.52 6.58
CA GLU A 250 -3.72 1.29 6.73
C GLU A 250 -3.07 2.43 7.53
N GLY A 251 -2.57 2.10 8.72
CA GLY A 251 -1.84 3.01 9.60
C GLY A 251 -0.55 3.52 8.95
N SER A 252 -0.60 4.72 8.37
CA SER A 252 0.58 5.49 7.98
C SER A 252 0.70 6.73 8.87
N GLY A 253 1.88 6.96 9.45
CA GLY A 253 2.08 7.95 10.53
C GLY A 253 1.90 9.43 10.17
N SER A 254 1.49 9.76 8.94
CA SER A 254 1.26 11.14 8.48
C SER A 254 -0.21 11.50 8.26
N LYS A 255 -1.15 10.55 8.43
CA LYS A 255 -2.59 10.77 8.30
C LYS A 255 -3.27 10.63 9.67
N SER A 256 -4.43 11.24 9.84
CA SER A 256 -5.27 11.04 11.02
C SER A 256 -5.61 9.57 11.22
N LYS A 257 -5.71 9.13 12.47
CA LYS A 257 -6.04 7.74 12.80
C LYS A 257 -7.54 7.60 12.98
N CYS A 258 -8.14 6.65 12.27
CA CYS A 258 -9.57 6.40 12.33
C CYS A 258 -9.85 5.11 13.10
N PHE A 259 -10.84 5.15 13.97
CA PHE A 259 -11.29 4.02 14.78
C PHE A 259 -12.78 3.82 14.59
N TYR A 260 -13.17 2.58 14.34
CA TYR A 260 -14.54 2.12 14.41
C TYR A 260 -14.88 1.81 15.87
N VAL A 261 -15.94 2.43 16.38
CA VAL A 261 -16.44 2.18 17.73
C VAL A 261 -17.93 1.82 17.70
N ILE A 262 -18.30 0.77 18.42
CA ILE A 262 -19.70 0.48 18.75
C ILE A 262 -19.91 0.85 20.22
N PHE A 263 -20.70 1.89 20.48
CA PHE A 263 -21.09 2.34 21.82
C PHE A 263 -22.50 2.96 21.78
N ASP A 264 -23.52 2.12 22.02
CA ASP A 264 -24.96 2.37 21.77
C ASP A 264 -25.32 2.65 20.31
N SER A 265 -24.40 3.17 19.52
CA SER A 265 -24.47 3.46 18.08
C SER A 265 -23.12 3.15 17.41
N TYR A 266 -23.09 3.17 16.08
CA TYR A 266 -21.87 2.98 15.29
C TYR A 266 -21.19 4.32 15.03
N ILE A 267 -19.95 4.47 15.48
CA ILE A 267 -19.22 5.74 15.48
C ILE A 267 -17.87 5.55 14.80
N VAL A 268 -17.47 6.48 13.92
CA VAL A 268 -16.05 6.65 13.58
C VAL A 268 -15.47 7.76 14.42
N ILE A 269 -14.33 7.47 15.02
CA ILE A 269 -13.50 8.45 15.72
C ILE A 269 -12.28 8.70 14.86
N LYS A 270 -12.03 9.96 14.52
CA LYS A 270 -10.85 10.39 13.80
C LYS A 270 -10.00 11.27 14.72
N ILE A 271 -8.81 10.78 15.04
CA ILE A 271 -7.81 11.45 15.87
C ILE A 271 -6.82 12.16 14.93
N PRO A 272 -6.74 13.50 14.97
CA PRO A 272 -5.80 14.26 14.14
C PRO A 272 -4.35 13.89 14.45
N PRO A 273 -3.45 13.89 13.45
CA PRO A 273 -2.03 13.59 13.68
C PRO A 273 -1.33 14.71 14.46
N ASN A 274 -1.77 15.96 14.27
CA ASN A 274 -1.35 17.10 15.05
C ASN A 274 -2.46 17.45 16.06
N PRO A 275 -2.17 17.49 17.37
CA PRO A 275 -3.16 17.83 18.39
C PRO A 275 -3.86 19.16 18.12
N ILE A 276 -5.20 19.15 18.13
CA ILE A 276 -6.03 20.36 18.03
C ILE A 276 -6.55 20.67 19.43
N ASN A 277 -6.12 21.79 19.99
CA ASN A 277 -6.48 22.19 21.35
C ASN A 277 -7.42 23.40 21.39
N ASP A 278 -7.48 24.16 20.29
CA ASP A 278 -8.32 25.33 20.10
C ASP A 278 -9.71 24.93 19.56
N PHE A 279 -10.77 25.47 20.17
CA PHE A 279 -12.14 25.11 19.82
C PHE A 279 -12.59 25.75 18.51
N ASP A 280 -12.14 26.97 18.20
CA ASP A 280 -12.53 27.68 16.99
C ASP A 280 -11.88 27.03 15.76
N GLU A 281 -10.63 26.59 15.86
CA GLU A 281 -9.95 25.78 14.85
C GLU A 281 -10.69 24.46 14.59
N TYR A 282 -11.08 23.75 15.67
CA TYR A 282 -11.84 22.51 15.59
C TYR A 282 -13.19 22.68 14.87
N ILE A 283 -13.98 23.69 15.25
CA ILE A 283 -15.28 23.97 14.62
C ILE A 283 -15.12 24.47 13.18
N LYS A 284 -14.08 25.26 12.88
CA LYS A 284 -13.78 25.70 11.51
C LYS A 284 -13.54 24.51 10.58
N SER A 285 -12.84 23.47 11.04
CA SER A 285 -12.66 22.25 10.26
C SER A 285 -13.98 21.54 9.98
N ILE A 286 -14.84 21.38 11.00
CA ILE A 286 -16.17 20.76 10.85
C ILE A 286 -17.04 21.53 9.84
N ASN A 287 -17.05 22.86 9.93
CA ASN A 287 -17.84 23.70 9.03
C ASN A 287 -17.36 23.64 7.58
N ARG A 288 -16.05 23.48 7.33
CA ARG A 288 -15.52 23.26 5.98
C ARG A 288 -16.08 21.98 5.37
N ASP A 289 -16.09 20.88 6.12
CA ASP A 289 -16.64 19.60 5.65
C ASP A 289 -18.16 19.71 5.42
N LYS A 290 -18.88 20.43 6.30
CA LYS A 290 -20.31 20.74 6.13
C LYS A 290 -20.60 21.47 4.82
N GLN A 291 -19.79 22.45 4.44
CA GLN A 291 -19.96 23.18 3.16
C GLN A 291 -19.80 22.26 1.95
N ILE A 292 -18.79 21.38 1.96
CA ILE A 292 -18.60 20.38 0.90
C ILE A 292 -19.79 19.43 0.83
N ALA A 293 -20.22 18.88 1.98
CA ALA A 293 -21.36 17.98 2.05
C ALA A 293 -22.66 18.64 1.54
N GLN A 294 -22.90 19.90 1.88
CA GLN A 294 -24.04 20.67 1.37
C GLN A 294 -24.02 20.80 -0.15
N LYS A 295 -22.84 21.06 -0.74
CA LYS A 295 -22.71 21.11 -2.21
C LYS A 295 -22.96 19.75 -2.86
N LEU A 296 -22.54 18.67 -2.20
CA LEU A 296 -22.72 17.30 -2.66
C LEU A 296 -24.15 16.78 -2.49
N SER A 297 -24.98 17.40 -1.64
CA SER A 297 -26.39 17.04 -1.47
C SER A 297 -27.15 16.91 -2.80
N PRO A 298 -28.00 15.86 -2.97
CA PRO A 298 -28.44 14.89 -1.95
C PRO A 298 -27.58 13.62 -1.82
N LYS A 299 -26.33 13.60 -2.30
CA LYS A 299 -25.46 12.44 -2.03
C LYS A 299 -25.11 12.36 -0.56
N GLU A 300 -25.19 11.14 -0.03
CA GLU A 300 -24.88 10.83 1.35
C GLU A 300 -23.40 11.11 1.63
N CYS A 301 -23.15 12.06 2.53
CA CYS A 301 -21.81 12.42 2.99
C CYS A 301 -21.80 12.33 4.51
N ILE A 302 -20.92 11.51 5.06
CA ILE A 302 -20.70 11.43 6.50
C ILE A 302 -19.56 12.38 6.86
N ILE A 303 -19.91 13.40 7.64
CA ILE A 303 -18.99 14.42 8.13
C ILE A 303 -18.93 14.41 9.65
N PRO A 304 -17.83 14.89 10.25
CA PRO A 304 -17.75 15.04 11.69
C PRO A 304 -18.84 15.97 12.23
N ASN A 305 -19.45 15.60 13.36
CA ASN A 305 -20.44 16.42 14.07
C ASN A 305 -20.22 16.29 15.58
N VAL A 306 -20.37 17.39 16.33
CA VAL A 306 -20.26 17.38 17.79
C VAL A 306 -21.46 16.70 18.46
N SER A 307 -22.63 16.72 17.80
CA SER A 307 -23.86 16.14 18.33
C SER A 307 -23.75 14.63 18.59
N VAL A 308 -22.93 13.91 17.81
CA VAL A 308 -22.71 12.45 17.92
C VAL A 308 -22.32 12.03 19.34
N ILE A 309 -21.50 12.84 20.01
CA ILE A 309 -21.12 12.62 21.41
C ILE A 309 -21.97 13.43 22.37
N LEU A 310 -22.30 14.67 22.04
CA LEU A 310 -23.00 15.54 22.99
C LEU A 310 -24.41 15.06 23.31
N GLU A 311 -25.12 14.42 22.39
CA GLU A 311 -26.42 13.80 22.67
C GLU A 311 -26.33 12.71 23.74
N LYS A 312 -25.19 12.02 23.83
CA LYS A 312 -24.93 10.99 24.85
C LYS A 312 -24.52 11.57 26.20
N VAL A 313 -24.11 12.85 26.24
CA VAL A 313 -23.61 13.53 27.45
C VAL A 313 -24.65 14.46 28.05
N ASN A 314 -25.40 15.17 27.20
CA ASN A 314 -26.43 16.12 27.56
C ASN A 314 -27.46 16.27 26.43
N THR A 315 -28.57 15.54 26.54
CA THR A 315 -29.68 15.64 25.60
C THR A 315 -30.38 17.00 25.74
N LEU A 316 -30.42 17.78 24.67
CA LEU A 316 -31.18 19.04 24.64
C LEU A 316 -32.69 18.76 24.58
N ASN A 317 -33.49 19.67 25.16
CA ASN A 317 -34.94 19.61 25.01
C ASN A 317 -35.32 19.66 23.52
N ASP A 318 -36.31 18.85 23.13
CA ASP A 318 -36.82 18.71 21.75
C ASP A 318 -35.83 18.14 20.72
N SER A 319 -34.69 17.59 21.14
CA SER A 319 -33.68 17.03 20.21
C SER A 319 -34.24 15.94 19.29
N SER A 320 -35.22 15.16 19.77
CA SER A 320 -35.87 14.07 19.02
C SER A 320 -36.69 14.53 17.81
N TYR A 321 -37.10 15.80 17.76
CA TYR A 321 -37.94 16.36 16.70
C TYR A 321 -37.19 17.33 15.79
N MET A 322 -35.89 17.52 16.02
CA MET A 322 -35.08 18.51 15.32
C MET A 322 -34.32 17.88 14.13
N PRO A 323 -34.27 18.54 12.96
CA PRO A 323 -33.35 18.15 11.90
C PRO A 323 -31.89 18.17 12.39
N GLN A 324 -31.07 17.20 11.96
CA GLN A 324 -29.69 17.04 12.41
C GLN A 324 -28.86 18.33 12.28
N GLU A 325 -29.05 19.10 11.20
CA GLU A 325 -28.30 20.35 10.96
C GLU A 325 -28.59 21.41 12.02
N MET A 326 -29.85 21.56 12.43
CA MET A 326 -30.26 22.50 13.48
C MET A 326 -29.77 22.04 14.85
N LEU A 327 -29.78 20.73 15.09
CA LEU A 327 -29.31 20.14 16.33
C LEU A 327 -27.80 20.38 16.51
N GLU A 328 -27.02 20.18 15.45
CA GLU A 328 -25.59 20.47 15.41
C GLU A 328 -25.30 21.95 15.72
N GLU A 329 -26.01 22.88 15.08
CA GLU A 329 -25.84 24.32 15.32
C GLU A 329 -26.15 24.72 16.78
N LYS A 330 -27.20 24.12 17.37
CA LYS A 330 -27.52 24.34 18.79
C LYS A 330 -26.40 23.85 19.71
N TYR A 331 -25.86 22.66 19.46
CA TYR A 331 -24.77 22.13 20.28
C TYR A 331 -23.48 22.96 20.14
N ILE A 332 -23.12 23.38 18.93
CA ILE A 332 -21.96 24.26 18.71
C ILE A 332 -22.14 25.56 19.49
N LYS A 333 -23.30 26.21 19.37
CA LYS A 333 -23.60 27.45 20.12
C LYS A 333 -23.54 27.22 21.63
N TRP A 334 -24.10 26.12 22.13
CA TRP A 334 -24.07 25.80 23.55
C TRP A 334 -22.64 25.55 24.10
N LEU A 335 -21.75 24.97 23.29
CA LEU A 335 -20.34 24.76 23.65
C LEU A 335 -19.53 26.05 23.74
N THR A 336 -19.93 27.12 23.03
CA THR A 336 -19.27 28.44 23.16
C THR A 336 -19.50 29.07 24.53
N THR A 337 -20.66 28.82 25.13
CA THR A 337 -21.00 29.33 26.47
C THR A 337 -20.70 28.34 27.59
N THR A 338 -20.51 27.06 27.28
CA THR A 338 -20.37 25.97 28.26
C THR A 338 -19.05 25.20 28.08
N ILE A 339 -17.93 25.92 28.22
CA ILE A 339 -16.57 25.44 27.92
C ILE A 339 -16.23 24.11 28.63
N SER A 340 -16.75 23.90 29.84
CA SER A 340 -16.49 22.67 30.63
C SER A 340 -16.97 21.37 29.97
N PHE A 341 -17.85 21.46 28.96
CA PHE A 341 -18.33 20.32 28.18
C PHE A 341 -17.48 20.02 26.94
N GLN A 342 -16.62 20.95 26.49
CA GLN A 342 -15.71 20.71 25.36
C GLN A 342 -14.76 19.53 25.61
N LYS A 343 -14.44 19.24 26.87
CA LYS A 343 -13.63 18.06 27.26
C LYS A 343 -14.23 16.72 26.82
N TYR A 344 -15.54 16.65 26.59
CA TYR A 344 -16.20 15.44 26.10
C TYR A 344 -16.03 15.27 24.58
N LEU A 345 -15.37 16.20 23.90
CA LEU A 345 -14.95 16.07 22.51
C LEU A 345 -13.43 15.81 22.39
N LYS A 346 -12.74 15.62 23.53
CA LYS A 346 -11.30 15.42 23.59
C LYS A 346 -10.94 13.98 23.97
N ILE A 347 -10.00 13.39 23.24
CA ILE A 347 -9.38 12.11 23.56
C ILE A 347 -7.93 12.39 23.94
N GLY A 348 -7.57 12.09 25.19
CA GLY A 348 -6.39 12.69 25.81
C GLY A 348 -6.58 14.21 25.95
N GLU A 349 -5.61 14.98 25.48
CA GLU A 349 -5.63 16.46 25.56
C GLU A 349 -6.13 17.14 24.27
N SER A 350 -6.30 16.40 23.18
CA SER A 350 -6.68 16.91 21.85
C SER A 350 -8.15 16.68 21.54
N PHE A 351 -8.77 17.60 20.78
CA PHE A 351 -10.04 17.35 20.12
C PHE A 351 -9.95 16.18 19.14
N ALA A 352 -11.02 15.39 19.08
CA ALA A 352 -11.22 14.31 18.13
C ALA A 352 -12.51 14.56 17.32
N TYR A 353 -12.57 14.01 16.11
CA TYR A 353 -13.72 14.11 15.23
C TYR A 353 -14.59 12.86 15.37
N PHE A 354 -15.92 13.04 15.39
CA PHE A 354 -16.89 11.97 15.60
C PHE A 354 -17.92 11.96 14.48
N MET A 355 -18.15 10.79 13.89
CA MET A 355 -19.04 10.59 12.75
C MET A 355 -20.00 9.44 13.04
N ASP A 356 -21.28 9.59 12.71
CA ASP A 356 -22.28 8.52 12.86
C ASP A 356 -22.36 7.64 11.60
N LEU A 357 -22.23 6.33 11.79
CA LEU A 357 -22.27 5.30 10.74
C LEU A 357 -23.48 4.38 10.81
N SER A 358 -24.41 4.62 11.73
CA SER A 358 -25.40 3.60 12.13
C SER A 358 -26.31 3.10 11.00
N LYS A 359 -26.31 3.76 9.83
CA LYS A 359 -27.16 3.44 8.67
C LYS A 359 -26.40 2.97 7.42
N TYR A 360 -25.07 2.89 7.46
CA TYR A 360 -24.26 2.75 6.23
C TYR A 360 -23.23 1.62 6.31
N PHE A 361 -22.96 1.02 5.15
CA PHE A 361 -21.94 -0.04 4.99
C PHE A 361 -20.71 0.53 4.30
N PHE A 362 -19.50 0.13 4.72
CA PHE A 362 -18.28 0.53 4.01
C PHE A 362 -18.06 -0.30 2.76
N LEU A 363 -17.67 0.34 1.66
CA LEU A 363 -17.37 -0.37 0.42
C LEU A 363 -16.20 -1.34 0.60
N GLY A 364 -15.14 -0.96 1.31
CA GLY A 364 -14.01 -1.84 1.61
C GLY A 364 -14.44 -3.18 2.24
N ASN A 365 -15.31 -3.13 3.25
CA ASN A 365 -15.82 -4.34 3.91
C ASN A 365 -16.66 -5.22 2.97
N ILE A 366 -17.47 -4.60 2.10
CA ILE A 366 -18.28 -5.32 1.10
C ILE A 366 -17.35 -6.01 0.11
N LEU A 367 -16.32 -5.32 -0.39
CA LEU A 367 -15.37 -5.91 -1.33
C LEU A 367 -14.59 -7.06 -0.71
N ASP A 368 -14.16 -6.93 0.55
CA ASP A 368 -13.52 -8.03 1.27
C ASP A 368 -14.43 -9.26 1.38
N GLU A 369 -15.72 -9.07 1.63
CA GLU A 369 -16.70 -10.16 1.70
C GLU A 369 -16.85 -10.89 0.36
N TYR A 370 -17.02 -10.14 -0.74
CA TYR A 370 -17.19 -10.73 -2.08
C TYR A 370 -15.90 -11.27 -2.71
N HIS A 371 -14.73 -10.89 -2.17
CA HIS A 371 -13.41 -11.38 -2.63
C HIS A 371 -12.67 -12.28 -1.61
N ASP A 372 -13.28 -12.67 -0.47
CA ASP A 372 -12.63 -13.54 0.53
C ASP A 372 -12.44 -14.97 0.03
N VAL A 373 -11.31 -15.21 -0.65
CA VAL A 373 -10.96 -16.53 -1.16
C VAL A 373 -10.51 -17.49 -0.06
N LYS A 374 -10.03 -17.02 1.11
CA LYS A 374 -9.42 -17.90 2.12
C LYS A 374 -10.45 -18.74 2.86
N THR A 375 -11.57 -18.14 3.24
CA THR A 375 -12.68 -18.87 3.85
C THR A 375 -13.26 -19.87 2.85
N ASN A 376 -13.32 -19.49 1.57
CA ASN A 376 -13.90 -20.31 0.51
C ASN A 376 -13.01 -21.50 0.10
N ILE A 377 -11.68 -21.42 0.19
CA ILE A 377 -10.78 -22.58 -0.07
C ILE A 377 -11.07 -23.73 0.89
N PHE A 378 -11.16 -23.45 2.19
CA PHE A 378 -11.43 -24.49 3.17
C PHE A 378 -12.82 -25.11 2.97
N ASN A 379 -13.81 -24.28 2.67
CA ASN A 379 -15.17 -24.75 2.42
C ASN A 379 -15.23 -25.64 1.17
N GLU A 380 -14.52 -25.28 0.11
CA GLU A 380 -14.40 -26.10 -1.11
C GLU A 380 -13.77 -27.46 -0.83
N ILE A 381 -12.60 -27.48 -0.17
CA ILE A 381 -11.89 -28.72 0.18
C ILE A 381 -12.77 -29.61 1.07
N LYS A 382 -13.50 -29.02 2.02
CA LYS A 382 -14.38 -29.77 2.93
C LYS A 382 -15.63 -30.30 2.22
N ALA A 383 -16.27 -29.50 1.38
CA ALA A 383 -17.48 -29.88 0.66
C ALA A 383 -17.21 -31.01 -0.34
N HIS A 384 -16.00 -31.04 -0.91
CA HIS A 384 -15.57 -32.00 -1.93
C HIS A 384 -14.39 -32.85 -1.47
N HIS A 385 -14.42 -33.30 -0.22
CA HIS A 385 -13.31 -33.99 0.45
C HIS A 385 -12.91 -35.32 -0.18
N ASP A 386 -13.83 -36.00 -0.88
CA ASP A 386 -13.54 -37.28 -1.52
C ASP A 386 -12.82 -37.14 -2.87
N ILE A 387 -12.93 -35.97 -3.52
CA ILE A 387 -12.41 -35.73 -4.87
C ILE A 387 -10.89 -35.86 -4.94
N ILE A 388 -10.17 -35.56 -3.86
CA ILE A 388 -8.70 -35.68 -3.87
C ILE A 388 -8.20 -37.13 -3.98
N TRP A 389 -9.07 -38.13 -3.78
CA TRP A 389 -8.75 -39.56 -3.87
C TRP A 389 -9.18 -40.19 -5.20
N ASP A 390 -9.81 -39.42 -6.09
CA ASP A 390 -10.37 -39.89 -7.35
C ASP A 390 -9.89 -38.98 -8.48
N ILE A 391 -8.98 -39.49 -9.31
CA ILE A 391 -8.33 -38.72 -10.38
C ILE A 391 -9.33 -38.29 -11.44
N ASP A 392 -10.33 -39.12 -11.75
CA ASP A 392 -11.35 -38.82 -12.75
C ASP A 392 -12.27 -37.70 -12.22
N ALA A 393 -12.77 -37.85 -10.99
CA ALA A 393 -13.60 -36.81 -10.36
C ALA A 393 -12.84 -35.50 -10.13
N PHE A 394 -11.53 -35.56 -9.87
CA PHE A 394 -10.66 -34.39 -9.74
C PHE A 394 -10.51 -33.66 -11.06
N SER A 395 -10.22 -34.40 -12.14
CA SER A 395 -10.02 -33.84 -13.48
C SER A 395 -11.31 -33.26 -14.04
N ASP A 396 -12.46 -33.90 -13.79
CA ASP A 396 -13.77 -33.39 -14.17
C ASP A 396 -14.11 -32.05 -13.49
N ARG A 397 -13.73 -31.89 -12.22
CA ARG A 397 -14.03 -30.67 -11.46
C ARG A 397 -13.03 -29.54 -11.69
N TYR A 398 -11.74 -29.86 -11.66
CA TYR A 398 -10.66 -28.86 -11.66
C TYR A 398 -9.93 -28.74 -13.01
N GLY A 399 -10.29 -29.56 -14.00
CA GLY A 399 -9.72 -29.55 -15.35
C GLY A 399 -8.61 -30.59 -15.53
N ASN A 400 -8.59 -31.23 -16.70
CA ASN A 400 -7.65 -32.27 -17.07
C ASN A 400 -6.18 -31.80 -17.03
N GLU A 401 -5.92 -30.51 -17.21
CA GLU A 401 -4.58 -29.95 -17.09
C GLU A 401 -3.98 -30.05 -15.68
N ASN A 402 -4.80 -30.34 -14.66
CA ASN A 402 -4.40 -30.43 -13.26
C ASN A 402 -4.28 -31.87 -12.74
N GLU A 403 -4.38 -32.89 -13.60
CA GLU A 403 -4.28 -34.31 -13.22
C GLU A 403 -3.00 -34.62 -12.42
N GLN A 404 -1.85 -34.11 -12.87
CA GLN A 404 -0.57 -34.26 -12.17
C GLN A 404 -0.58 -33.68 -10.75
N ILE A 405 -1.38 -32.64 -10.49
CA ILE A 405 -1.54 -32.07 -9.14
C ILE A 405 -2.28 -33.07 -8.25
N SER A 406 -3.32 -33.74 -8.77
CA SER A 406 -4.04 -34.80 -8.05
C SER A 406 -3.08 -35.91 -7.61
N ASP A 407 -2.30 -36.45 -8.55
CA ASP A 407 -1.32 -37.50 -8.28
C ASP A 407 -0.31 -37.09 -7.20
N ASN A 408 0.21 -35.87 -7.28
CA ASN A 408 1.17 -35.36 -6.32
C ASN A 408 0.57 -35.28 -4.92
N ILE A 409 -0.67 -34.80 -4.78
CA ILE A 409 -1.36 -34.71 -3.49
C ILE A 409 -1.66 -36.11 -2.93
N GLN A 410 -2.11 -37.06 -3.76
CA GLN A 410 -2.30 -38.44 -3.32
C GLN A 410 -0.99 -39.10 -2.84
N ASN A 411 0.12 -38.87 -3.55
CA ASN A 411 1.45 -39.35 -3.13
C ASN A 411 1.90 -38.73 -1.80
N ILE A 412 1.64 -37.44 -1.59
CA ILE A 412 1.94 -36.75 -0.33
C ILE A 412 1.11 -37.31 0.82
N PHE A 413 -0.13 -37.74 0.58
CA PHE A 413 -0.95 -38.37 1.61
C PHE A 413 -0.29 -39.63 2.19
N HIS A 414 0.30 -40.49 1.37
CA HIS A 414 0.96 -41.71 1.87
C HIS A 414 2.11 -41.40 2.83
N GLU A 415 2.92 -40.38 2.53
CA GLU A 415 3.99 -39.96 3.43
C GLU A 415 3.43 -39.26 4.68
N PHE A 416 2.41 -38.43 4.51
CA PHE A 416 1.71 -37.78 5.61
C PHE A 416 1.16 -38.84 6.58
N GLU A 417 0.39 -39.80 6.08
CA GLU A 417 -0.20 -40.90 6.83
C GLU A 417 0.88 -41.70 7.58
N SER A 418 1.97 -42.08 6.90
CA SER A 418 3.08 -42.81 7.53
C SER A 418 3.72 -42.04 8.70
N LYS A 419 3.95 -40.74 8.53
CA LYS A 419 4.52 -39.87 9.57
C LYS A 419 3.57 -39.65 10.73
N ILE A 420 2.28 -39.44 10.46
CA ILE A 420 1.26 -39.31 11.50
C ILE A 420 1.10 -40.62 12.27
N GLN A 421 1.07 -41.77 11.60
CA GLN A 421 0.95 -43.07 12.26
C GLN A 421 2.16 -43.38 13.14
N SER A 422 3.37 -43.01 12.69
CA SER A 422 4.60 -43.11 13.48
C SER A 422 4.54 -42.23 14.73
N PHE A 423 4.03 -41.00 14.60
CA PHE A 423 3.82 -40.09 15.72
C PHE A 423 2.77 -40.63 16.72
N ILE A 424 1.61 -41.07 16.25
CA ILE A 424 0.53 -41.66 17.06
C ILE A 424 1.05 -42.83 17.90
N THR A 425 1.86 -43.70 17.27
CA THR A 425 2.48 -44.86 17.93
C THR A 425 3.50 -44.43 18.99
N ALA A 426 4.41 -43.50 18.66
CA ALA A 426 5.42 -43.00 19.61
C ALA A 426 4.79 -42.22 20.78
N ALA A 427 3.68 -41.52 20.54
CA ALA A 427 2.97 -40.74 21.55
C ALA A 427 2.00 -41.58 22.40
N GLY A 428 1.84 -42.88 22.10
CA GLY A 428 1.02 -43.83 22.87
C GLY A 428 -0.49 -43.56 22.78
N ILE A 429 -0.98 -42.97 21.69
CA ILE A 429 -2.38 -42.53 21.53
C ILE A 429 -3.17 -43.36 20.50
N SER A 430 -2.63 -44.49 20.04
CA SER A 430 -3.22 -45.31 18.95
C SER A 430 -4.67 -45.77 19.18
N SER A 431 -5.11 -45.94 20.43
CA SER A 431 -6.50 -46.33 20.76
C SER A 431 -7.51 -45.18 20.66
N SER A 432 -7.05 -43.93 20.49
CA SER A 432 -7.87 -42.71 20.50
C SER A 432 -8.03 -42.05 19.13
N VAL A 433 -7.32 -42.51 18.09
CA VAL A 433 -7.32 -41.89 16.76
C VAL A 433 -7.71 -42.91 15.69
N TYR A 434 -8.82 -42.65 15.01
CA TYR A 434 -9.31 -43.47 13.89
C TYR A 434 -8.77 -42.96 12.54
N ASN A 435 -8.66 -43.84 11.52
CA ASN A 435 -8.13 -43.48 10.19
C ASN A 435 -8.86 -42.30 9.52
N TYR A 436 -10.17 -42.14 9.75
CA TYR A 436 -10.92 -41.01 9.21
C TYR A 436 -10.41 -39.65 9.74
N LYS A 437 -9.85 -39.62 10.96
CA LYS A 437 -9.24 -38.42 11.55
C LYS A 437 -7.94 -38.04 10.86
N ILE A 438 -7.14 -39.01 10.44
CA ILE A 438 -5.91 -38.76 9.68
C ILE A 438 -6.26 -38.11 8.33
N LYS A 439 -7.30 -38.60 7.64
CA LYS A 439 -7.83 -37.97 6.42
C LYS A 439 -8.36 -36.56 6.67
N GLU A 440 -9.12 -36.35 7.75
CA GLU A 440 -9.62 -35.03 8.13
C GLU A 440 -8.46 -34.04 8.35
N TRP A 441 -7.43 -34.44 9.11
CA TRP A 441 -6.22 -33.65 9.35
C TRP A 441 -5.45 -33.34 8.07
N TYR A 442 -5.41 -34.27 7.12
CA TYR A 442 -4.80 -34.04 5.82
C TYR A 442 -5.51 -32.93 5.04
N LEU A 443 -6.85 -32.88 5.06
CA LEU A 443 -7.63 -31.81 4.43
C LEU A 443 -7.39 -30.45 5.11
N TYR A 444 -7.29 -30.41 6.44
CA TYR A 444 -6.91 -29.20 7.18
C TYR A 444 -5.51 -28.72 6.78
N PHE A 445 -4.54 -29.64 6.71
CA PHE A 445 -3.20 -29.38 6.23
C PHE A 445 -3.19 -28.81 4.80
N LEU A 446 -3.91 -29.42 3.87
CA LEU A 446 -4.01 -28.93 2.49
C LEU A 446 -4.61 -27.52 2.43
N SER A 447 -5.57 -27.19 3.29
CA SER A 447 -6.16 -25.85 3.39
C SER A 447 -5.24 -24.79 4.02
N GLY A 448 -4.07 -25.18 4.55
CA GLY A 448 -3.14 -24.27 5.24
C GLY A 448 -3.58 -23.90 6.66
N LYS A 449 -4.49 -24.68 7.26
CA LYS A 449 -4.92 -24.52 8.65
C LYS A 449 -4.15 -25.47 9.55
N LYS A 450 -3.76 -24.99 10.73
CA LYS A 450 -3.25 -25.84 11.81
C LYS A 450 -4.39 -26.67 12.41
N ILE A 451 -4.05 -27.86 12.87
CA ILE A 451 -4.97 -28.69 13.65
C ILE A 451 -5.13 -28.03 15.02
N LYS A 452 -6.39 -27.81 15.43
CA LYS A 452 -6.72 -27.31 16.77
C LYS A 452 -6.93 -28.50 17.70
N SER A 453 -6.60 -28.36 18.99
CA SER A 453 -6.88 -29.41 19.97
C SER A 453 -8.40 -29.64 20.01
N ALA A 454 -8.82 -30.88 19.83
CA ALA A 454 -10.23 -31.27 19.79
C ALA A 454 -10.61 -31.97 21.10
N GLY A 455 -10.24 -31.39 22.25
CA GLY A 455 -10.54 -32.02 23.55
C GLY A 455 -10.05 -33.47 23.64
N LYS A 456 -10.87 -34.36 24.22
CA LYS A 456 -10.58 -35.71 24.77
C LYS A 456 -9.62 -36.66 23.99
N ASP A 457 -9.29 -36.40 22.74
CA ASP A 457 -8.49 -37.28 21.89
C ASP A 457 -6.97 -36.97 21.92
N ILE A 458 -6.56 -35.70 22.01
CA ILE A 458 -5.14 -35.28 22.01
C ILE A 458 -4.94 -34.06 22.92
N SER A 459 -3.88 -34.07 23.75
CA SER A 459 -3.52 -32.92 24.60
C SER A 459 -2.98 -31.74 23.78
N GLU A 460 -2.99 -30.52 24.33
CA GLU A 460 -2.47 -29.34 23.64
C GLU A 460 -0.98 -29.49 23.26
N GLU A 461 -0.16 -29.99 24.19
CA GLU A 461 1.26 -30.27 23.95
C GLU A 461 1.48 -31.24 22.77
N LYS A 462 0.72 -32.35 22.73
CA LYS A 462 0.80 -33.32 21.63
C LYS A 462 0.22 -32.78 20.32
N THR A 463 -0.67 -31.78 20.37
CA THR A 463 -1.20 -31.11 19.18
C THR A 463 -0.14 -30.21 18.53
N ASP A 464 0.70 -29.55 19.32
CA ASP A 464 1.81 -28.76 18.81
C ASP A 464 2.88 -29.64 18.17
N ASP A 465 3.22 -30.77 18.80
CA ASP A 465 4.13 -31.77 18.21
C ASP A 465 3.59 -32.35 16.90
N LEU A 466 2.29 -32.65 16.85
CA LEU A 466 1.62 -33.10 15.63
C LEU A 466 1.73 -32.05 14.52
N ASN A 467 1.45 -30.77 14.82
CA ASN A 467 1.61 -29.68 13.85
C ASN A 467 3.08 -29.53 13.40
N ASN A 468 4.07 -29.79 14.26
CA ASN A 468 5.49 -29.80 13.89
C ASN A 468 5.84 -30.94 12.92
N VAL A 469 5.24 -32.13 13.09
CA VAL A 469 5.37 -33.24 12.13
C VAL A 469 4.78 -32.85 10.78
N ILE A 470 3.62 -32.21 10.76
CA ILE A 470 2.95 -31.72 9.55
C ILE A 470 3.79 -30.66 8.84
N LEU A 471 4.39 -29.71 9.57
CA LEU A 471 5.28 -28.69 9.01
C LEU A 471 6.49 -29.29 8.28
N LYS A 472 7.01 -30.43 8.75
CA LYS A 472 8.10 -31.15 8.06
C LYS A 472 7.64 -31.71 6.71
N VAL A 473 6.39 -32.19 6.63
CA VAL A 473 5.79 -32.62 5.35
C VAL A 473 5.56 -31.40 4.44
N GLU A 474 5.05 -30.31 4.99
CA GLU A 474 4.82 -29.06 4.26
C GLU A 474 6.11 -28.52 3.63
N THR A 475 7.19 -28.50 4.41
CA THR A 475 8.49 -27.99 3.98
C THR A 475 9.08 -28.88 2.87
N LYS A 476 8.93 -30.20 2.96
CA LYS A 476 9.42 -31.14 1.95
C LYS A 476 8.69 -30.99 0.62
N TYR A 477 7.37 -30.78 0.66
CA TYR A 477 6.49 -30.73 -0.51
C TYR A 477 5.92 -29.34 -0.79
N ALA A 478 6.70 -28.30 -0.46
CA ALA A 478 6.23 -26.92 -0.47
C ALA A 478 5.74 -26.47 -1.85
N ASN A 479 6.36 -26.96 -2.92
CA ASN A 479 6.01 -26.57 -4.29
C ASN A 479 4.68 -27.21 -4.74
N GLU A 480 4.50 -28.50 -4.48
CA GLU A 480 3.32 -29.29 -4.83
C GLU A 480 2.09 -28.82 -4.06
N ILE A 481 2.24 -28.61 -2.74
CA ILE A 481 1.17 -28.08 -1.89
C ILE A 481 0.80 -26.67 -2.33
N LYS A 482 1.79 -25.83 -2.66
CA LYS A 482 1.54 -24.49 -3.18
C LYS A 482 0.84 -24.53 -4.53
N ALA A 483 1.19 -25.46 -5.42
CA ALA A 483 0.52 -25.64 -6.70
C ALA A 483 -0.95 -26.01 -6.50
N TYR A 484 -1.24 -26.99 -5.63
CA TYR A 484 -2.60 -27.38 -5.27
C TYR A 484 -3.40 -26.21 -4.67
N ARG A 485 -2.84 -25.52 -3.66
CA ARG A 485 -3.51 -24.37 -3.04
C ARG A 485 -3.78 -23.26 -4.03
N ASN A 486 -2.85 -22.96 -4.93
CA ASN A 486 -3.04 -21.96 -5.99
C ASN A 486 -4.13 -22.37 -6.98
N MET A 487 -4.19 -23.66 -7.34
CA MET A 487 -5.23 -24.21 -8.22
C MET A 487 -6.61 -24.09 -7.59
N ILE A 488 -6.80 -24.57 -6.35
CA ILE A 488 -8.06 -24.42 -5.62
C ILE A 488 -8.41 -22.94 -5.45
N GLN A 489 -7.44 -22.10 -5.09
CA GLN A 489 -7.64 -20.65 -4.96
C GLN A 489 -8.13 -20.02 -6.28
N ALA A 490 -7.56 -20.41 -7.41
CA ALA A 490 -7.98 -19.93 -8.73
C ALA A 490 -9.40 -20.40 -9.07
N PHE A 491 -9.71 -21.67 -8.85
CA PHE A 491 -11.03 -22.26 -9.08
C PHE A 491 -12.12 -21.60 -8.24
N VAL A 492 -11.92 -21.56 -6.91
CA VAL A 492 -12.82 -20.89 -5.97
C VAL A 492 -12.99 -19.41 -6.30
N GLY A 493 -11.90 -18.76 -6.71
CA GLY A 493 -11.94 -17.37 -7.15
C GLY A 493 -12.77 -17.15 -8.41
N GLU A 494 -12.86 -18.10 -9.34
CA GLU A 494 -13.73 -18.00 -10.52
C GLU A 494 -15.20 -18.25 -10.17
N ILE A 495 -15.49 -19.24 -9.31
CA ILE A 495 -16.86 -19.49 -8.83
C ILE A 495 -17.38 -18.30 -8.03
N SER A 496 -16.59 -17.81 -7.07
CA SER A 496 -16.96 -16.67 -6.23
C SER A 496 -17.22 -15.44 -7.09
N TYR A 497 -16.36 -15.16 -8.07
CA TYR A 497 -16.60 -14.10 -9.04
C TYR A 497 -17.90 -14.33 -9.83
N GLY A 498 -18.16 -15.53 -10.33
CA GLY A 498 -19.39 -15.86 -11.06
C GLY A 498 -20.66 -15.57 -10.26
N GLN A 499 -20.68 -15.95 -8.97
CA GLN A 499 -21.78 -15.71 -8.05
C GLN A 499 -21.95 -14.22 -7.68
N SER A 500 -20.84 -13.49 -7.59
CA SER A 500 -20.78 -12.10 -7.14
C SER A 500 -20.87 -11.08 -8.29
N LYS A 501 -20.77 -11.55 -9.54
CA LYS A 501 -20.54 -10.73 -10.73
C LYS A 501 -21.53 -9.57 -10.85
N THR A 502 -22.82 -9.84 -10.64
CA THR A 502 -23.88 -8.83 -10.72
C THR A 502 -23.66 -7.70 -9.72
N VAL A 503 -23.35 -8.05 -8.47
CA VAL A 503 -23.06 -7.07 -7.41
C VAL A 503 -21.84 -6.21 -7.76
N LEU A 504 -20.75 -6.83 -8.20
CA LEU A 504 -19.52 -6.12 -8.57
C LEU A 504 -19.75 -5.16 -9.76
N ILE A 505 -20.57 -5.55 -10.73
CA ILE A 505 -20.99 -4.68 -11.83
C ILE A 505 -21.82 -3.50 -11.31
N ASN A 506 -22.80 -3.75 -10.45
CA ASN A 506 -23.67 -2.70 -9.89
C ASN A 506 -22.91 -1.68 -9.04
N ILE A 507 -21.90 -2.12 -8.30
CA ILE A 507 -20.97 -1.23 -7.59
C ILE A 507 -20.22 -0.37 -8.60
N SER A 508 -19.71 -0.96 -9.68
CA SER A 508 -18.97 -0.24 -10.73
C SER A 508 -19.84 0.81 -11.44
N ILE A 509 -21.12 0.53 -11.67
CA ILE A 509 -22.10 1.50 -12.20
C ILE A 509 -22.22 2.71 -11.24
N ASN A 510 -22.39 2.45 -9.95
CA ASN A 510 -22.48 3.50 -8.93
C ASN A 510 -21.18 4.32 -8.77
N LEU A 511 -20.01 3.73 -9.05
CA LEU A 511 -18.74 4.48 -9.07
C LEU A 511 -18.69 5.49 -10.22
N ILE A 512 -19.24 5.15 -11.39
CA ILE A 512 -19.38 6.09 -12.50
C ILE A 512 -20.42 7.17 -12.18
N GLU A 513 -21.52 6.80 -11.54
CA GLU A 513 -22.53 7.74 -11.05
C GLU A 513 -21.92 8.75 -10.07
N LEU A 514 -21.11 8.28 -9.12
CA LEU A 514 -20.36 9.13 -8.18
C LEU A 514 -19.39 10.07 -8.90
N LEU A 515 -18.56 9.54 -9.82
CA LEU A 515 -17.59 10.35 -10.57
C LEU A 515 -18.27 11.48 -11.36
N THR A 516 -19.39 11.14 -11.99
CA THR A 516 -20.24 12.09 -12.73
C THR A 516 -20.80 13.15 -11.80
N TRP A 517 -21.30 12.74 -10.64
CA TRP A 517 -21.86 13.63 -9.64
C TRP A 517 -20.83 14.63 -9.14
N LEU A 518 -19.64 14.16 -8.75
CA LEU A 518 -18.51 14.97 -8.31
C LEU A 518 -18.11 16.01 -9.37
N THR A 519 -17.96 15.56 -10.61
CA THR A 519 -17.64 16.42 -11.77
C THR A 519 -18.68 17.53 -11.98
N ASN A 520 -19.97 17.18 -11.90
CA ASN A 520 -21.07 18.11 -12.08
C ASN A 520 -21.16 19.12 -10.93
N LYS A 521 -20.90 18.69 -9.70
CA LYS A 521 -20.82 19.57 -8.52
C LYS A 521 -19.54 20.40 -8.46
N GLY A 522 -18.56 20.09 -9.32
CA GLY A 522 -17.26 20.77 -9.29
C GLY A 522 -16.47 20.48 -8.03
N ILE A 523 -16.61 19.27 -7.47
CA ILE A 523 -15.89 18.81 -6.29
C ILE A 523 -14.91 17.72 -6.71
N SER A 524 -13.67 17.81 -6.24
CA SER A 524 -12.69 16.72 -6.31
C SER A 524 -12.38 16.28 -4.88
N ILE A 525 -12.50 14.99 -4.58
CA ILE A 525 -12.32 14.40 -3.24
C ILE A 525 -10.85 14.16 -2.93
N ARG A 526 -10.04 13.75 -3.91
CA ARG A 526 -8.58 13.53 -3.81
C ARG A 526 -8.10 12.42 -2.88
N ASP A 527 -9.00 11.71 -2.21
CA ASP A 527 -8.71 10.49 -1.43
C ASP A 527 -9.79 9.42 -1.63
N ILE A 528 -10.31 9.28 -2.86
CA ILE A 528 -11.23 8.19 -3.23
C ILE A 528 -10.52 6.83 -3.07
N LYS A 529 -11.07 5.99 -2.20
CA LYS A 529 -10.62 4.61 -1.93
C LYS A 529 -11.76 3.83 -1.25
N PRO A 530 -11.73 2.48 -1.23
CA PRO A 530 -12.80 1.67 -0.65
C PRO A 530 -13.20 2.05 0.79
N ASP A 531 -12.23 2.42 1.63
CA ASP A 531 -12.49 2.78 3.03
C ASP A 531 -13.17 4.15 3.22
N ASN A 532 -13.01 5.05 2.23
CA ASN A 532 -13.62 6.39 2.26
C ASN A 532 -14.96 6.43 1.50
N LEU A 533 -15.46 5.26 1.10
CA LEU A 533 -16.72 5.12 0.38
C LEU A 533 -17.69 4.29 1.22
N ILE A 534 -18.93 4.78 1.27
CA ILE A 534 -20.04 4.10 1.92
C ILE A 534 -21.07 3.68 0.88
N VAL A 535 -21.83 2.65 1.21
CA VAL A 535 -22.95 2.17 0.43
C VAL A 535 -24.23 2.48 1.21
N ALA A 536 -25.04 3.37 0.62
CA ALA A 536 -26.31 3.82 1.15
C ALA A 536 -27.45 3.10 0.43
N GLY A 537 -28.04 2.12 1.11
CA GLY A 537 -29.21 1.37 0.68
C GLY A 537 -30.12 1.09 1.88
N ASP A 538 -31.25 0.43 1.64
CA ASP A 538 -32.16 -0.01 2.69
C ASP A 538 -31.47 -1.07 3.58
N PRO A 539 -31.12 -0.78 4.85
CA PRO A 539 -30.35 -1.70 5.68
C PRO A 539 -31.07 -3.03 5.95
N GLU A 540 -32.41 -3.04 5.93
CA GLU A 540 -33.22 -4.25 6.10
C GLU A 540 -33.12 -5.21 4.91
N LYS A 541 -32.67 -4.70 3.75
CA LYS A 541 -32.50 -5.48 2.51
C LYS A 541 -31.05 -5.78 2.19
N TYR A 542 -30.12 -5.61 3.14
CA TYR A 542 -28.74 -6.03 2.93
C TYR A 542 -28.65 -7.58 3.00
N PRO A 543 -27.92 -8.26 2.10
CA PRO A 543 -27.17 -7.72 0.96
C PRO A 543 -27.96 -7.62 -0.35
N ASP A 544 -29.23 -8.04 -0.38
CA ASP A 544 -30.07 -8.13 -1.60
C ASP A 544 -30.17 -6.83 -2.40
N PHE A 545 -30.18 -5.66 -1.75
CA PHE A 545 -30.24 -4.39 -2.47
C PHE A 545 -29.04 -4.18 -3.41
N LEU A 546 -27.90 -4.84 -3.17
CA LEU A 546 -26.71 -4.77 -4.03
C LEU A 546 -26.93 -5.42 -5.40
N GLN A 547 -27.99 -6.24 -5.55
CA GLN A 547 -28.36 -6.88 -6.81
C GLN A 547 -28.93 -5.90 -7.85
N SER A 548 -29.27 -4.67 -7.44
CA SER A 548 -29.69 -3.61 -8.35
C SER A 548 -28.97 -2.30 -8.06
N TRP A 549 -28.25 -1.77 -9.06
CA TRP A 549 -27.53 -0.50 -8.93
C TRP A 549 -28.44 0.69 -8.57
N SER A 550 -29.75 0.59 -8.82
CA SER A 550 -30.73 1.65 -8.50
C SER A 550 -31.25 1.61 -7.05
N GLN A 551 -31.01 0.51 -6.32
CA GLN A 551 -31.49 0.33 -4.94
C GLN A 551 -30.50 0.81 -3.89
N PHE A 552 -29.31 1.26 -4.30
CA PHE A 552 -28.32 1.87 -3.44
C PHE A 552 -27.57 2.97 -4.16
N LYS A 553 -26.84 3.76 -3.39
CA LYS A 553 -25.89 4.76 -3.88
C LYS A 553 -24.55 4.58 -3.18
N ILE A 554 -23.48 5.03 -3.84
CA ILE A 554 -22.19 5.18 -3.19
C ILE A 554 -22.08 6.62 -2.66
N GLY A 555 -21.96 6.73 -1.35
CA GLY A 555 -21.70 7.97 -0.63
C GLY A 555 -20.24 8.10 -0.21
N LEU A 556 -19.94 9.18 0.51
CA LEU A 556 -18.59 9.54 0.94
C LEU A 556 -18.49 9.60 2.46
N ILE A 557 -17.32 9.28 2.98
CA ILE A 557 -16.87 9.63 4.33
C ILE A 557 -15.50 10.28 4.20
N ASP A 558 -15.21 11.21 5.12
CA ASP A 558 -13.92 11.90 5.18
C ASP A 558 -13.65 12.78 3.95
N VAL A 559 -14.38 13.89 3.84
CA VAL A 559 -14.25 14.88 2.75
C VAL A 559 -13.17 15.94 3.00
N GLU A 560 -12.24 15.70 3.94
CA GLU A 560 -11.25 16.70 4.38
C GLU A 560 -10.36 17.20 3.23
N THR A 561 -9.97 16.27 2.35
CA THR A 561 -9.08 16.50 1.20
C THR A 561 -9.82 17.11 0.01
N ALA A 562 -11.15 17.24 0.11
CA ALA A 562 -11.96 17.70 -0.97
C ALA A 562 -11.68 19.17 -1.31
N VAL A 563 -11.83 19.49 -2.59
CA VAL A 563 -11.68 20.84 -3.13
C VAL A 563 -12.87 21.17 -4.01
N ASP A 564 -13.45 22.34 -3.75
CA ASP A 564 -14.40 22.95 -4.67
C ASP A 564 -13.63 23.67 -5.78
N PHE A 565 -13.58 23.03 -6.96
CA PHE A 565 -12.91 23.58 -8.14
C PHE A 565 -13.84 24.41 -9.05
N LYS A 566 -15.12 24.55 -8.69
CA LYS A 566 -16.09 25.45 -9.32
C LYS A 566 -16.86 26.23 -8.24
N PRO A 567 -16.20 27.10 -7.46
CA PRO A 567 -16.87 27.87 -6.42
C PRO A 567 -17.93 28.81 -7.01
N LEU A 568 -19.02 29.03 -6.27
CA LEU A 568 -20.13 29.91 -6.67
C LEU A 568 -19.72 31.39 -6.75
N GLU A 569 -18.62 31.76 -6.08
CA GLU A 569 -18.04 33.11 -6.07
C GLU A 569 -16.66 33.11 -6.73
N LYS A 570 -16.19 34.28 -7.19
CA LYS A 570 -14.82 34.47 -7.73
C LYS A 570 -13.71 34.33 -6.66
N GLN A 571 -13.90 33.46 -5.68
CA GLN A 571 -12.89 33.20 -4.66
C GLN A 571 -11.73 32.40 -5.28
N PRO A 572 -10.48 32.71 -4.91
CA PRO A 572 -9.33 31.93 -5.34
C PRO A 572 -9.45 30.49 -4.82
N LEU A 573 -9.01 29.54 -5.64
CA LEU A 573 -8.97 28.13 -5.27
C LEU A 573 -8.00 27.92 -4.12
N ASN A 574 -8.55 27.55 -2.95
CA ASN A 574 -7.74 27.20 -1.79
C ASN A 574 -6.83 26.02 -2.13
N GLN A 575 -5.59 26.06 -1.62
CA GLN A 575 -4.65 24.96 -1.76
C GLN A 575 -5.21 23.73 -1.01
N PRO A 576 -5.53 22.63 -1.71
CA PRO A 576 -5.89 21.39 -1.04
C PRO A 576 -4.68 20.79 -0.33
N GLN A 577 -4.95 19.91 0.63
CA GLN A 577 -3.91 19.12 1.28
C GLN A 577 -3.08 18.36 0.23
N LEU A 578 -1.76 18.44 0.38
CA LEU A 578 -0.83 17.73 -0.46
C LEU A 578 -0.69 16.31 0.06
N GLY A 579 -0.98 15.34 -0.82
CA GLY A 579 -1.04 13.94 -0.45
C GLY A 579 -2.26 13.25 -1.05
N GLY A 580 -2.23 11.93 -0.98
CA GLY A 580 -3.27 11.04 -1.47
C GLY A 580 -2.88 9.62 -1.12
N THR A 581 -3.85 8.70 -1.15
CA THR A 581 -3.56 7.28 -0.92
C THR A 581 -2.71 6.73 -2.08
N PRO A 582 -1.46 6.26 -1.85
CA PRO A 582 -0.48 6.05 -2.92
C PRO A 582 -0.96 5.21 -4.12
N ILE A 583 -1.73 4.15 -3.88
CA ILE A 583 -2.24 3.24 -4.93
C ILE A 583 -3.41 3.83 -5.75
N TYR A 584 -4.00 4.94 -5.31
CA TYR A 584 -5.07 5.68 -5.99
C TYR A 584 -4.68 7.13 -6.33
N ALA A 585 -3.42 7.51 -6.11
CA ALA A 585 -2.96 8.89 -6.29
C ALA A 585 -1.94 9.01 -7.43
N THR A 586 -1.91 10.20 -8.05
CA THR A 586 -0.92 10.60 -9.05
C THR A 586 0.05 11.64 -8.48
N PRO A 587 1.21 11.90 -9.11
CA PRO A 587 2.16 12.91 -8.63
C PRO A 587 1.53 14.30 -8.46
N SER A 588 0.48 14.61 -9.23
CA SER A 588 -0.26 15.88 -9.14
C SER A 588 -0.86 16.13 -7.75
N HIS A 589 -1.12 15.09 -6.95
CA HIS A 589 -1.61 15.24 -5.56
C HIS A 589 -0.56 15.90 -4.65
N LEU A 590 0.71 15.87 -5.04
CA LEU A 590 1.84 16.39 -4.28
C LEU A 590 2.26 17.80 -4.74
N LEU A 591 1.55 18.38 -5.72
CA LEU A 591 1.87 19.67 -6.33
C LEU A 591 0.92 20.77 -5.82
N THR A 592 1.46 21.98 -5.68
CA THR A 592 0.68 23.17 -5.33
C THR A 592 -0.19 23.63 -6.51
N ASN A 593 -1.25 24.40 -6.24
CA ASN A 593 -2.11 24.97 -7.26
C ASN A 593 -1.32 25.84 -8.26
N GLU A 594 -0.30 26.56 -7.78
CA GLU A 594 0.65 27.31 -8.61
C GLU A 594 1.36 26.39 -9.61
N LEU A 595 2.03 25.33 -9.13
CA LEU A 595 2.74 24.38 -9.99
C LEU A 595 1.80 23.62 -10.94
N LEU A 596 0.60 23.25 -10.46
CA LEU A 596 -0.40 22.60 -11.29
C LEU A 596 -0.87 23.54 -12.42
N THR A 597 -1.02 24.82 -12.14
CA THR A 597 -1.38 25.84 -13.13
C THR A 597 -0.25 26.04 -14.14
N ASP A 598 0.99 26.17 -13.67
CA ASP A 598 2.17 26.35 -14.52
C ASP A 598 2.40 25.16 -15.47
N ILE A 599 2.08 23.95 -15.01
CA ILE A 599 2.28 22.74 -15.80
C ILE A 599 1.08 22.48 -16.70
N PHE A 600 -0.13 22.38 -16.14
CA PHE A 600 -1.30 21.87 -16.87
C PHE A 600 -2.18 22.96 -17.47
N GLU A 601 -1.98 24.23 -17.14
CA GLU A 601 -2.77 25.42 -17.56
C GLU A 601 -4.25 25.41 -17.10
N ASP A 602 -4.86 24.24 -16.92
CA ASP A 602 -6.23 24.01 -16.47
C ASP A 602 -6.25 23.31 -15.11
N LEU A 603 -6.10 24.12 -14.06
CA LEU A 603 -6.12 23.66 -12.67
C LEU A 603 -7.41 22.91 -12.30
N PRO A 604 -8.63 23.41 -12.60
CA PRO A 604 -9.86 22.67 -12.34
C PRO A 604 -9.88 21.26 -12.95
N ARG A 605 -9.43 21.11 -14.20
CA ARG A 605 -9.35 19.81 -14.86
C ARG A 605 -8.28 18.91 -14.24
N ALA A 606 -7.13 19.45 -13.85
CA ALA A 606 -6.10 18.70 -13.14
C ALA A 606 -6.63 18.13 -11.82
N LEU A 607 -7.38 18.93 -11.05
CA LEU A 607 -8.00 18.48 -9.79
C LEU A 607 -9.09 17.44 -10.03
N ASN A 608 -9.95 17.62 -11.04
CA ASN A 608 -10.98 16.63 -11.36
C ASN A 608 -10.38 15.26 -11.76
N LEU A 609 -9.38 15.26 -12.63
CA LEU A 609 -8.77 14.03 -13.15
C LEU A 609 -7.97 13.24 -12.10
N GLN A 610 -7.74 13.79 -10.90
CA GLN A 610 -7.22 13.05 -9.76
C GLN A 610 -8.18 11.95 -9.32
N ASP A 611 -9.47 12.27 -9.22
CA ASP A 611 -10.51 11.31 -8.83
C ASP A 611 -10.78 10.28 -9.93
N TRP A 612 -10.64 10.67 -11.20
CA TRP A 612 -10.76 9.75 -12.34
C TRP A 612 -9.72 8.63 -12.28
N TYR A 613 -8.47 8.95 -11.91
CA TYR A 613 -7.42 7.96 -11.75
C TYR A 613 -7.78 6.94 -10.66
N ALA A 614 -8.29 7.43 -9.53
CA ALA A 614 -8.75 6.59 -8.43
C ALA A 614 -9.93 5.69 -8.85
N ILE A 615 -10.92 6.23 -9.56
CA ILE A 615 -12.09 5.46 -10.03
C ILE A 615 -11.69 4.39 -11.05
N ALA A 616 -10.75 4.66 -11.95
CA ALA A 616 -10.23 3.62 -12.87
C ALA A 616 -9.57 2.46 -12.11
N ALA A 617 -8.74 2.78 -11.13
CA ALA A 617 -8.10 1.78 -10.27
C ALA A 617 -9.14 1.00 -9.44
N LEU A 618 -10.14 1.69 -8.90
CA LEU A 618 -11.18 1.12 -8.06
C LEU A 618 -12.13 0.21 -8.83
N ILE A 619 -12.57 0.57 -10.05
CA ILE A 619 -13.39 -0.32 -10.89
C ILE A 619 -12.63 -1.61 -11.19
N TYR A 620 -11.34 -1.51 -11.52
CA TYR A 620 -10.51 -2.70 -11.71
C TYR A 620 -10.46 -3.56 -10.44
N GLU A 621 -10.27 -2.95 -9.28
CA GLU A 621 -10.23 -3.65 -7.99
C GLU A 621 -11.56 -4.29 -7.62
N VAL A 622 -12.68 -3.59 -7.79
CA VAL A 622 -14.04 -4.11 -7.57
C VAL A 622 -14.26 -5.37 -8.42
N ILE A 623 -13.91 -5.35 -9.70
CA ILE A 623 -14.15 -6.50 -10.59
C ILE A 623 -13.16 -7.64 -10.35
N THR A 624 -11.91 -7.35 -9.98
CA THR A 624 -10.84 -8.37 -9.95
C THR A 624 -10.41 -8.82 -8.55
N GLY A 625 -10.74 -8.06 -7.51
CA GLY A 625 -10.21 -8.22 -6.16
C GLY A 625 -8.70 -7.93 -6.07
N LYS A 626 -8.13 -7.18 -7.03
CA LYS A 626 -6.69 -6.90 -7.13
C LYS A 626 -6.45 -5.40 -7.22
N ILE A 627 -5.42 -4.94 -6.52
CA ILE A 627 -4.89 -3.57 -6.67
C ILE A 627 -4.21 -3.42 -8.04
N LEU A 628 -4.57 -2.37 -8.79
CA LEU A 628 -4.02 -2.10 -10.12
C LEU A 628 -2.60 -1.53 -10.10
N PHE A 629 -2.35 -0.51 -9.27
CA PHE A 629 -1.14 0.31 -9.30
C PHE A 629 -0.22 0.08 -8.10
N LYS A 630 0.07 -1.18 -7.77
CA LYS A 630 0.84 -1.52 -6.56
C LYS A 630 2.28 -0.98 -6.61
N LYS A 631 3.00 -1.18 -7.72
CA LYS A 631 4.39 -0.70 -7.88
C LYS A 631 4.45 0.79 -8.10
N THR A 632 3.54 1.31 -8.91
CA THR A 632 3.41 2.74 -9.22
C THR A 632 3.10 3.54 -7.96
N GLY A 633 2.16 3.07 -7.13
CA GLY A 633 1.83 3.70 -5.85
C GLY A 633 3.02 3.74 -4.88
N ALA A 634 3.86 2.71 -4.85
CA ALA A 634 5.07 2.69 -4.03
C ALA A 634 6.10 3.78 -4.39
N LEU A 635 5.96 4.44 -5.55
CA LEU A 635 6.79 5.57 -5.95
C LEU A 635 6.38 6.89 -5.27
N LEU A 636 5.13 7.06 -4.85
CA LEU A 636 4.63 8.34 -4.32
C LEU A 636 5.44 8.87 -3.12
N PRO A 637 5.77 8.05 -2.10
CA PRO A 637 6.62 8.51 -1.00
C PRO A 637 8.01 8.97 -1.47
N LEU A 638 8.59 8.27 -2.46
CA LEU A 638 9.90 8.62 -3.04
C LEU A 638 9.82 9.92 -3.85
N ILE A 639 8.72 10.12 -4.56
CA ILE A 639 8.42 11.34 -5.32
C ILE A 639 8.31 12.53 -4.36
N MET A 640 7.57 12.38 -3.26
CA MET A 640 7.46 13.41 -2.23
C MET A 640 8.82 13.83 -1.68
N LEU A 641 9.70 12.86 -1.37
CA LEU A 641 11.07 13.12 -0.93
C LEU A 641 11.90 13.83 -2.01
N LYS A 642 11.73 13.48 -3.29
CA LYS A 642 12.44 14.12 -4.41
C LYS A 642 12.00 15.58 -4.60
N ILE A 643 10.70 15.87 -4.50
CA ILE A 643 10.15 17.23 -4.57
C ILE A 643 10.69 18.07 -3.41
N LYS A 644 10.64 17.55 -2.17
CA LYS A 644 11.16 18.25 -1.00
C LYS A 644 12.65 18.60 -1.14
N LYS A 645 13.49 17.61 -1.50
CA LYS A 645 14.94 17.83 -1.71
C LYS A 645 15.23 18.82 -2.84
N ALA A 646 14.41 18.85 -3.88
CA ALA A 646 14.59 19.77 -4.99
C ALA A 646 14.24 21.21 -4.58
N ARG A 647 13.20 21.38 -3.75
CA ARG A 647 12.84 22.67 -3.14
C ARG A 647 13.95 23.19 -2.23
N ASP A 648 14.48 22.33 -1.36
CA ASP A 648 15.58 22.68 -0.44
C ASP A 648 16.87 23.11 -1.20
N LYS A 649 17.04 22.64 -2.43
CA LYS A 649 18.20 22.92 -3.29
C LYS A 649 17.92 23.94 -4.40
N ASN A 650 16.79 24.65 -4.36
CA ASN A 650 16.37 25.64 -5.37
C ASN A 650 16.50 25.13 -6.83
N LYS A 651 16.22 23.84 -7.06
CA LYS A 651 16.24 23.27 -8.41
C LYS A 651 15.00 23.69 -9.20
N SER A 652 15.13 23.72 -10.52
CA SER A 652 13.97 23.91 -11.41
C SER A 652 12.91 22.83 -11.17
N MET A 653 11.72 23.25 -10.70
CA MET A 653 10.61 22.33 -10.44
C MET A 653 10.08 21.68 -11.72
N SER A 654 10.10 22.38 -12.86
CA SER A 654 9.63 21.83 -14.13
C SER A 654 10.41 20.58 -14.55
N THR A 655 11.74 20.63 -14.49
CA THR A 655 12.62 19.49 -14.81
C THR A 655 12.42 18.34 -13.83
N VAL A 656 12.24 18.65 -12.55
CA VAL A 656 12.02 17.62 -11.51
C VAL A 656 10.69 16.91 -11.72
N ILE A 657 9.64 17.65 -12.08
CA ILE A 657 8.30 17.11 -12.32
C ILE A 657 8.26 16.33 -13.64
N GLU A 658 8.98 16.75 -14.68
CA GLU A 658 9.15 15.96 -15.91
C GLU A 658 9.76 14.59 -15.61
N ASP A 659 10.88 14.53 -14.88
CA ASP A 659 11.53 13.27 -14.52
C ASP A 659 10.60 12.35 -13.72
N ILE A 660 9.90 12.91 -12.73
CA ILE A 660 8.96 12.19 -11.87
C ILE A 660 7.82 11.62 -12.72
N SER A 661 7.25 12.44 -13.60
CA SER A 661 6.11 12.09 -14.43
C SER A 661 6.47 10.99 -15.42
N LYS A 662 7.66 11.03 -16.04
CA LYS A 662 8.15 9.96 -16.91
C LYS A 662 8.19 8.60 -16.21
N VAL A 663 8.78 8.55 -15.02
CA VAL A 663 8.91 7.30 -14.25
C VAL A 663 7.55 6.82 -13.77
N PHE A 664 6.73 7.72 -13.22
CA PHE A 664 5.41 7.37 -12.71
C PHE A 664 4.50 6.81 -13.81
N TRP A 665 4.32 7.55 -14.91
CA TRP A 665 3.39 7.17 -15.96
C TRP A 665 3.85 5.95 -16.76
N TRP A 666 5.16 5.74 -16.92
CA TRP A 666 5.67 4.51 -17.53
C TRP A 666 5.31 3.28 -16.69
N ASN A 667 5.50 3.33 -15.36
CA ASN A 667 5.10 2.23 -14.48
C ASN A 667 3.58 2.04 -14.49
N ALA A 668 2.81 3.13 -14.46
CA ALA A 668 1.35 3.08 -14.48
C ALA A 668 0.82 2.41 -15.76
N GLN A 669 1.36 2.76 -16.93
CA GLN A 669 0.98 2.15 -18.20
C GLN A 669 1.34 0.66 -18.26
N GLU A 670 2.52 0.27 -17.79
CA GLU A 670 2.94 -1.13 -17.75
C GLU A 670 2.10 -1.97 -16.78
N GLU A 671 1.75 -1.44 -15.61
CA GLU A 671 0.86 -2.10 -14.65
C GLU A 671 -0.56 -2.21 -15.19
N LEU A 672 -1.10 -1.14 -15.81
CA LEU A 672 -2.39 -1.16 -16.48
C LEU A 672 -2.43 -2.27 -17.54
N ARG A 673 -1.46 -2.28 -18.46
CA ARG A 673 -1.41 -3.26 -19.56
C ARG A 673 -1.38 -4.69 -19.01
N LYS A 674 -0.46 -4.98 -18.08
CA LYS A 674 -0.33 -6.32 -17.48
C LYS A 674 -1.58 -6.71 -16.68
N GLY A 675 -2.17 -5.77 -15.94
CA GLY A 675 -3.39 -6.00 -15.16
C GLY A 675 -4.59 -6.31 -16.05
N LEU A 676 -4.80 -5.50 -17.09
CA LEU A 676 -5.86 -5.68 -18.09
C LEU A 676 -5.67 -6.97 -18.90
N ASP A 677 -4.45 -7.31 -19.32
CA ASP A 677 -4.17 -8.55 -20.05
C ASP A 677 -4.41 -9.79 -19.17
N LYS A 678 -3.91 -9.76 -17.93
CA LYS A 678 -4.05 -10.87 -16.97
C LYS A 678 -5.52 -11.14 -16.60
N ASN A 679 -6.34 -10.10 -16.47
CA ASN A 679 -7.73 -10.22 -16.05
C ASN A 679 -8.74 -9.99 -17.20
N LYS A 680 -8.27 -10.08 -18.44
CA LYS A 680 -9.04 -9.74 -19.65
C LYS A 680 -10.39 -10.45 -19.73
N LYS A 681 -10.43 -11.75 -19.40
CA LYS A 681 -11.66 -12.55 -19.42
C LYS A 681 -12.73 -11.96 -18.49
N ARG A 682 -12.38 -11.72 -17.22
CA ARG A 682 -13.31 -11.15 -16.22
C ARG A 682 -13.76 -9.75 -16.62
N LEU A 683 -12.81 -8.87 -16.94
CA LEU A 683 -13.09 -7.47 -17.29
C LEU A 683 -13.94 -7.33 -18.55
N LYS A 684 -13.67 -8.12 -19.59
CA LYS A 684 -14.49 -8.12 -20.82
C LYS A 684 -15.85 -8.78 -20.66
N SER A 685 -16.01 -9.66 -19.68
CA SER A 685 -17.31 -10.26 -19.37
C SER A 685 -18.22 -9.35 -18.54
N SER A 686 -17.69 -8.24 -18.02
CA SER A 686 -18.40 -7.34 -17.11
C SER A 686 -18.93 -6.14 -17.86
N ASP A 687 -20.19 -6.20 -18.31
CA ASP A 687 -20.86 -5.09 -18.98
C ASP A 687 -21.39 -4.08 -17.96
N ILE A 688 -20.77 -2.91 -17.91
CA ILE A 688 -21.16 -1.79 -17.05
C ILE A 688 -22.11 -0.90 -17.84
N ILE A 689 -23.33 -0.74 -17.32
CA ILE A 689 -24.29 0.23 -17.84
C ILE A 689 -23.75 1.62 -17.55
N ILE A 690 -23.75 2.50 -18.56
CA ILE A 690 -23.36 3.89 -18.40
C ILE A 690 -24.60 4.68 -17.99
N PRO A 691 -24.65 5.26 -16.77
CA PRO A 691 -25.78 6.05 -16.32
C PRO A 691 -26.07 7.23 -17.24
N ASP A 692 -27.35 7.63 -17.39
CA ASP A 692 -27.74 8.68 -18.33
C ASP A 692 -27.04 10.02 -18.09
N ASN A 693 -26.82 10.37 -16.81
CA ASN A 693 -26.11 11.57 -16.41
C ASN A 693 -24.62 11.54 -16.79
N ALA A 694 -24.05 10.36 -17.05
CA ALA A 694 -22.66 10.18 -17.44
C ALA A 694 -22.45 10.30 -18.96
N ILE A 695 -23.49 10.07 -19.76
CA ILE A 695 -23.38 9.99 -21.22
C ILE A 695 -22.82 11.28 -21.83
N SER A 696 -23.33 12.44 -21.43
CA SER A 696 -22.95 13.72 -22.04
C SER A 696 -21.46 14.03 -21.80
N PHE A 697 -20.98 13.91 -20.56
CA PHE A 697 -19.58 14.22 -20.27
C PHE A 697 -18.62 13.20 -20.92
N LEU A 698 -19.01 11.92 -20.97
CA LEU A 698 -18.18 10.90 -21.64
C LEU A 698 -18.08 11.18 -23.15
N ARG A 699 -19.18 11.62 -23.79
CA ARG A 699 -19.16 12.05 -25.19
C ARG A 699 -18.20 13.22 -25.42
N ASP A 700 -18.19 14.21 -24.53
CA ASP A 700 -17.30 15.37 -24.65
C ASP A 700 -15.82 14.95 -24.55
N GLU A 701 -15.49 14.03 -23.63
CA GLU A 701 -14.14 13.49 -23.51
C GLU A 701 -13.75 12.60 -24.70
N ILE A 702 -14.68 11.83 -25.26
CA ILE A 702 -14.45 11.07 -26.49
C ILE A 702 -14.15 11.99 -27.66
N LEU A 703 -14.88 13.11 -27.80
CA LEU A 703 -14.63 14.08 -28.86
C LEU A 703 -13.25 14.75 -28.68
N THR A 704 -12.91 15.13 -27.45
CA THR A 704 -11.61 15.71 -27.11
C THR A 704 -10.47 14.75 -27.44
N GLU A 705 -10.58 13.50 -27.03
CA GLU A 705 -9.57 12.47 -27.29
C GLU A 705 -9.48 12.15 -28.78
N LYS A 706 -10.60 12.13 -29.50
CA LYS A 706 -10.62 11.92 -30.95
C LYS A 706 -9.82 13.00 -31.67
N LEU A 707 -10.08 14.28 -31.35
CA LEU A 707 -9.35 15.39 -31.95
C LEU A 707 -7.84 15.30 -31.69
N ARG A 708 -7.45 14.88 -30.48
CA ARG A 708 -6.04 14.67 -30.11
C ARG A 708 -5.40 13.53 -30.88
N ILE A 709 -6.08 12.40 -31.04
CA ILE A 709 -5.59 11.25 -31.80
C ILE A 709 -5.47 11.62 -33.29
N ASP A 710 -6.45 12.30 -33.84
CA ASP A 710 -6.43 12.77 -35.24
C ASP A 710 -5.25 13.71 -35.50
N ASP A 711 -4.97 14.63 -34.56
CA ASP A 711 -3.78 15.50 -34.60
C ASP A 711 -2.48 14.70 -34.50
N MET A 712 -2.39 13.73 -33.58
CA MET A 712 -1.22 12.85 -33.46
C MET A 712 -0.94 12.06 -34.74
N ILE A 713 -1.98 11.50 -35.39
CA ILE A 713 -1.86 10.78 -36.66
C ILE A 713 -1.33 11.74 -37.74
N LYS A 714 -1.90 12.94 -37.86
CA LYS A 714 -1.48 13.94 -38.85
C LYS A 714 -0.02 14.35 -38.64
N GLN A 715 0.36 14.69 -37.40
CA GLN A 715 1.71 15.10 -37.06
C GLN A 715 2.71 13.99 -37.34
N TYR A 716 2.45 12.77 -36.87
CA TYR A 716 3.36 11.63 -37.02
C TYR A 716 3.57 11.22 -38.49
N ILE A 717 2.53 11.31 -39.33
CA ILE A 717 2.64 11.10 -40.78
C ILE A 717 3.40 12.25 -41.46
N SER A 718 3.25 13.49 -40.99
CA SER A 718 3.89 14.66 -41.60
C SER A 718 5.37 14.79 -41.25
N SER A 719 5.80 14.31 -40.08
CA SER A 719 7.17 14.47 -39.56
C SER A 719 8.14 13.40 -40.08
N GLN A 720 7.65 12.32 -40.67
CA GLN A 720 8.47 11.23 -41.19
C GLN A 720 8.96 11.49 -42.62
N THR A 721 10.08 10.87 -43.00
CA THR A 721 10.70 11.01 -44.33
C THR A 721 10.70 9.71 -45.16
N LEU A 722 10.08 8.65 -44.62
CA LEU A 722 10.07 7.28 -45.12
C LEU A 722 9.05 7.07 -46.27
N PHE A 723 7.81 7.52 -46.08
CA PHE A 723 6.70 7.39 -47.02
C PHE A 723 6.42 8.72 -47.71
N LYS A 724 7.23 9.06 -48.72
CA LYS A 724 7.14 10.36 -49.43
C LYS A 724 5.91 10.45 -50.34
N GLY A 725 5.37 11.66 -50.47
CA GLY A 725 4.34 12.02 -51.46
C GLY A 725 2.92 12.07 -50.89
N SER A 726 2.11 13.01 -51.39
CA SER A 726 0.74 13.29 -50.91
C SER A 726 -0.18 12.06 -50.97
N LYS A 727 -0.04 11.22 -52.02
CA LYS A 727 -0.80 9.97 -52.15
C LYS A 727 -0.50 8.96 -51.04
N ASN A 728 0.76 8.84 -50.61
CA ASN A 728 1.14 7.93 -49.53
C ASN A 728 0.69 8.47 -48.17
N HIS A 729 0.80 9.78 -47.93
CA HIS A 729 0.27 10.40 -46.72
C HIS A 729 -1.25 10.22 -46.61
N GLN A 730 -2.01 10.42 -47.70
CA GLN A 730 -3.46 10.18 -47.71
C GLN A 730 -3.82 8.70 -47.47
N LYS A 731 -3.04 7.76 -48.03
CA LYS A 731 -3.23 6.33 -47.77
C LYS A 731 -3.00 5.99 -46.30
N LEU A 732 -1.94 6.52 -45.68
CA LEU A 732 -1.65 6.30 -44.26
C LEU A 732 -2.70 6.94 -43.35
N GLN A 733 -3.19 8.15 -43.69
CA GLN A 733 -4.23 8.83 -42.91
C GLN A 733 -5.58 8.10 -42.93
N ARG A 734 -5.89 7.35 -44.00
CA ARG A 734 -7.13 6.59 -44.15
C ARG A 734 -6.97 5.10 -43.83
N ALA A 735 -5.79 4.67 -43.41
CA ALA A 735 -5.50 3.26 -43.17
C ALA A 735 -6.23 2.75 -41.91
N SER A 736 -6.86 1.58 -42.03
CA SER A 736 -7.33 0.84 -40.86
C SER A 736 -6.16 0.18 -40.12
N LEU A 737 -6.39 -0.27 -38.89
CA LEU A 737 -5.43 -1.05 -38.10
C LEU A 737 -5.00 -2.31 -38.88
N LYS A 738 -5.95 -2.94 -39.59
CA LYS A 738 -5.68 -4.10 -40.44
C LYS A 738 -4.74 -3.75 -41.59
N ASP A 739 -4.90 -2.59 -42.21
CA ASP A 739 -4.02 -2.14 -43.29
C ASP A 739 -2.60 -1.89 -42.81
N ILE A 740 -2.44 -1.25 -41.64
CA ILE A 740 -1.12 -1.00 -41.04
C ILE A 740 -0.43 -2.30 -40.62
N ARG A 741 -1.15 -3.23 -39.97
CA ARG A 741 -0.61 -4.55 -39.62
C ARG A 741 -0.15 -5.33 -40.85
N ARG A 742 -0.95 -5.32 -41.91
CA ARG A 742 -0.58 -5.95 -43.19
C ARG A 742 0.68 -5.29 -43.76
N LEU A 743 0.73 -3.96 -43.80
CA LEU A 743 1.90 -3.23 -44.32
C LEU A 743 3.15 -3.55 -43.50
N LYS A 744 3.05 -3.56 -42.17
CA LYS A 744 4.14 -3.92 -41.26
C LYS A 744 4.63 -5.35 -41.49
N ALA A 745 3.73 -6.33 -41.60
CA ALA A 745 4.09 -7.72 -41.87
C ALA A 745 4.79 -7.91 -43.22
N ILE A 746 4.37 -7.18 -44.26
CA ILE A 746 5.06 -7.13 -45.56
C ILE A 746 6.49 -6.63 -45.39
N TRP A 747 6.68 -5.54 -44.63
CA TRP A 747 8.00 -5.01 -44.32
C TRP A 747 8.86 -5.94 -43.46
N GLU A 748 8.30 -6.62 -42.46
CA GLU A 748 9.02 -7.61 -41.65
C GLU A 748 9.54 -8.77 -42.52
N LYS A 749 8.67 -9.36 -43.34
CA LYS A 749 8.99 -10.47 -44.25
C LYS A 749 9.90 -10.08 -45.41
N GLY A 750 9.94 -8.80 -45.79
CA GLY A 750 10.73 -8.31 -46.93
C GLY A 750 10.13 -8.66 -48.30
N GLU A 751 8.86 -9.03 -48.35
CA GLU A 751 8.15 -9.33 -49.60
C GLU A 751 7.69 -8.02 -50.25
N LYS A 752 7.92 -7.82 -51.57
CA LYS A 752 7.42 -6.65 -52.32
C LYS A 752 7.78 -5.27 -51.74
N VAL A 753 8.84 -5.18 -50.94
CA VAL A 753 9.38 -3.90 -50.45
C VAL A 753 10.39 -3.31 -51.45
N PRO A 754 10.51 -1.98 -51.55
CA PRO A 754 11.57 -1.34 -52.33
C PRO A 754 12.96 -1.81 -51.90
N LYS A 755 13.96 -1.73 -52.79
CA LYS A 755 15.37 -1.93 -52.40
C LYS A 755 15.71 -0.90 -51.31
N SER A 756 15.94 -1.38 -50.10
CA SER A 756 16.21 -0.57 -48.91
C SER A 756 17.34 -1.18 -48.08
N THR A 757 18.12 -0.34 -47.41
CA THR A 757 19.13 -0.79 -46.43
C THR A 757 18.47 -1.44 -45.21
N LYS A 758 19.24 -2.24 -44.46
CA LYS A 758 18.76 -2.83 -43.19
C LYS A 758 18.28 -1.75 -42.21
N LYS A 759 18.96 -0.60 -42.17
CA LYS A 759 18.60 0.54 -41.31
C LYS A 759 17.25 1.16 -41.70
N GLU A 760 17.02 1.41 -42.98
CA GLU A 760 15.74 1.94 -43.47
C GLU A 760 14.60 0.96 -43.21
N LYS A 761 14.83 -0.35 -43.42
CA LYS A 761 13.86 -1.40 -43.10
C LYS A 761 13.45 -1.36 -41.63
N THR A 762 14.42 -1.24 -40.71
CA THR A 762 14.16 -1.10 -39.27
C THR A 762 13.35 0.16 -38.96
N GLN A 763 13.72 1.32 -39.54
CA GLN A 763 13.01 2.58 -39.32
C GLN A 763 11.56 2.53 -39.81
N VAL A 764 11.29 1.86 -40.93
CA VAL A 764 9.92 1.68 -41.43
C VAL A 764 9.11 0.76 -40.52
N ILE A 765 9.68 -0.35 -40.04
CA ILE A 765 8.99 -1.25 -39.11
C ILE A 765 8.68 -0.54 -37.79
N GLU A 766 9.61 0.23 -37.25
CA GLU A 766 9.41 1.03 -36.03
C GLU A 766 8.32 2.10 -36.23
N PHE A 767 8.34 2.81 -37.37
CA PHE A 767 7.29 3.75 -37.73
C PHE A 767 5.92 3.09 -37.80
N LEU A 768 5.81 1.94 -38.48
CA LEU A 768 4.56 1.20 -38.65
C LEU A 768 4.07 0.58 -37.33
N TYR A 769 4.99 0.16 -36.46
CA TYR A 769 4.66 -0.29 -35.12
C TYR A 769 3.99 0.82 -34.30
N ILE A 770 4.54 2.03 -34.33
CA ILE A 770 3.95 3.18 -33.62
C ILE A 770 2.60 3.57 -34.24
N MET A 771 2.51 3.61 -35.57
CA MET A 771 1.24 3.86 -36.28
C MET A 771 0.17 2.82 -35.91
N GLU A 772 0.54 1.55 -35.78
CA GLU A 772 -0.36 0.48 -35.35
C GLU A 772 -0.98 0.80 -33.98
N GLN A 773 -0.18 1.30 -33.03
CA GLN A 773 -0.68 1.67 -31.70
C GLN A 773 -1.64 2.88 -31.76
N ILE A 774 -1.27 3.93 -32.49
CA ILE A 774 -2.08 5.16 -32.56
C ILE A 774 -3.43 4.88 -33.26
N ILE A 775 -3.42 4.17 -34.39
CA ILE A 775 -4.65 3.81 -35.11
C ILE A 775 -5.48 2.80 -34.29
N GLY A 776 -4.83 1.87 -33.58
CA GLY A 776 -5.52 0.98 -32.65
C GLY A 776 -6.29 1.74 -31.56
N ARG A 777 -5.72 2.82 -31.01
CA ARG A 777 -6.42 3.72 -30.08
C ARG A 777 -7.59 4.43 -30.75
N ALA A 778 -7.42 4.91 -31.99
CA ALA A 778 -8.48 5.57 -32.75
C ALA A 778 -9.69 4.63 -32.98
N GLU A 779 -9.45 3.40 -33.43
CA GLU A 779 -10.50 2.40 -33.64
C GLU A 779 -11.17 1.99 -32.33
N HIS A 780 -10.39 1.83 -31.25
CA HIS A 780 -10.95 1.54 -29.92
C HIS A 780 -11.87 2.67 -29.42
N LEU A 781 -11.46 3.93 -29.56
CA LEU A 781 -12.27 5.09 -29.21
C LEU A 781 -13.56 5.17 -30.05
N ALA A 782 -13.47 4.84 -31.34
CA ALA A 782 -14.65 4.77 -32.21
C ALA A 782 -15.65 3.70 -31.75
N ASN A 783 -15.16 2.54 -31.28
CA ASN A 783 -16.00 1.50 -30.70
C ASN A 783 -16.67 1.95 -29.39
N ILE A 784 -15.93 2.63 -28.51
CA ILE A 784 -16.51 3.21 -27.28
C ILE A 784 -17.60 4.23 -27.64
N LYS A 785 -17.34 5.10 -28.62
CA LYS A 785 -18.34 6.06 -29.10
C LYS A 785 -19.61 5.36 -29.58
N ALA A 786 -19.47 4.34 -30.42
CA ALA A 786 -20.61 3.58 -30.91
C ALA A 786 -21.39 2.91 -29.77
N ALA A 787 -20.69 2.38 -28.76
CA ALA A 787 -21.31 1.77 -27.60
C ALA A 787 -22.09 2.78 -26.73
N ILE A 788 -21.58 4.00 -26.56
CA ILE A 788 -22.25 5.09 -25.83
C ILE A 788 -23.44 5.68 -26.60
N ASP A 789 -23.43 5.62 -27.92
CA ASP A 789 -24.52 6.13 -28.76
C ASP A 789 -25.69 5.15 -28.92
N ASN A 790 -25.60 3.94 -28.36
CA ASN A 790 -26.69 2.97 -28.33
C ASN A 790 -27.82 3.38 -27.38
N ASN A 791 -29.03 2.82 -27.58
CA ASN A 791 -30.20 3.08 -26.70
C ASN A 791 -30.02 2.58 -25.26
N ASN A 792 -29.12 1.62 -25.02
CA ASN A 792 -28.74 1.15 -23.69
C ASN A 792 -27.21 1.13 -23.60
N PRO A 793 -26.59 2.29 -23.33
CA PRO A 793 -25.13 2.44 -23.32
C PRO A 793 -24.47 1.49 -22.32
N LYS A 794 -23.59 0.63 -22.84
CA LYS A 794 -22.82 -0.31 -22.04
C LYS A 794 -21.38 -0.34 -22.51
N LEU A 795 -20.45 -0.36 -21.56
CA LEU A 795 -19.03 -0.60 -21.82
C LEU A 795 -18.56 -1.78 -20.98
N THR A 796 -17.66 -2.58 -21.53
CA THR A 796 -17.00 -3.57 -20.69
C THR A 796 -16.14 -2.87 -19.65
N ALA A 797 -15.95 -3.46 -18.46
CA ALA A 797 -15.03 -2.92 -17.46
C ALA A 797 -13.61 -2.73 -18.01
N TYR A 798 -13.20 -3.57 -18.97
CA TYR A 798 -11.93 -3.42 -19.69
C TYR A 798 -11.87 -2.09 -20.44
N ASP A 799 -12.86 -1.82 -21.28
CA ASP A 799 -12.88 -0.63 -22.14
C ASP A 799 -13.05 0.65 -21.31
N LEU A 800 -13.88 0.60 -20.26
CA LEU A 800 -14.12 1.72 -19.35
C LEU A 800 -12.87 2.11 -18.55
N VAL A 801 -12.20 1.15 -17.90
CA VAL A 801 -10.96 1.41 -17.14
C VAL A 801 -9.87 1.97 -18.06
N LEU A 802 -9.71 1.37 -19.25
CA LEU A 802 -8.73 1.83 -20.23
C LEU A 802 -9.04 3.26 -20.73
N PHE A 803 -10.31 3.57 -20.97
CA PHE A 803 -10.74 4.90 -21.40
C PHE A 803 -10.50 5.98 -20.34
N ILE A 804 -10.94 5.74 -19.10
CA ILE A 804 -10.75 6.69 -17.98
C ILE A 804 -9.26 6.90 -17.73
N PHE A 805 -8.47 5.83 -17.66
CA PHE A 805 -7.02 5.94 -17.47
C PHE A 805 -6.36 6.76 -18.59
N ASN A 806 -6.69 6.49 -19.86
CA ASN A 806 -6.10 7.20 -20.98
C ASN A 806 -6.46 8.69 -20.95
N THR A 807 -7.69 9.03 -20.56
CA THR A 807 -8.14 10.41 -20.40
C THR A 807 -7.28 11.16 -19.38
N VAL A 808 -7.00 10.54 -18.23
CA VAL A 808 -6.10 11.09 -17.21
C VAL A 808 -4.68 11.20 -17.74
N PHE A 809 -4.12 10.10 -18.25
CA PHE A 809 -2.74 10.02 -18.73
C PHE A 809 -2.45 11.09 -19.80
N ASN A 810 -3.33 11.21 -20.80
CA ASN A 810 -3.13 12.14 -21.91
C ASN A 810 -3.19 13.61 -21.49
N PHE A 811 -3.85 13.93 -20.37
CA PHE A 811 -3.84 15.27 -19.80
C PHE A 811 -2.64 15.49 -18.86
N MET A 812 -2.36 14.52 -17.98
CA MET A 812 -1.35 14.66 -16.92
C MET A 812 0.08 14.29 -17.35
N TYR A 813 0.28 13.80 -18.57
CA TYR A 813 1.60 13.57 -19.17
C TYR A 813 1.78 14.45 -20.41
N HIS A 814 2.64 15.47 -20.33
CA HIS A 814 2.86 16.38 -21.45
C HIS A 814 3.55 15.66 -22.61
N LYS A 815 2.98 15.82 -23.81
CA LYS A 815 3.57 15.31 -25.07
C LYS A 815 5.02 15.77 -25.30
N GLN A 816 5.37 16.96 -24.80
CA GLN A 816 6.72 17.52 -24.92
C GLN A 816 7.77 16.76 -24.12
N TRP A 817 7.37 15.99 -23.09
CA TRP A 817 8.26 15.14 -22.31
C TRP A 817 8.71 13.88 -23.06
N GLY A 818 8.26 13.71 -24.31
CA GLY A 818 8.59 12.58 -25.16
C GLY A 818 7.48 11.54 -25.19
N ILE A 819 7.68 10.46 -25.95
CA ILE A 819 6.68 9.41 -26.09
C ILE A 819 7.06 8.22 -25.21
N LEU A 820 6.12 7.78 -24.38
CA LEU A 820 6.22 6.53 -23.63
C LEU A 820 5.67 5.39 -24.50
N PHE A 821 6.54 4.69 -25.24
CA PHE A 821 6.13 3.45 -25.90
C PHE A 821 6.49 2.24 -25.04
N SER A 822 5.52 1.34 -24.85
CA SER A 822 5.77 -0.01 -24.33
C SER A 822 6.53 -0.81 -25.40
N GLY A 823 7.86 -0.68 -25.44
CA GLY A 823 8.70 -1.50 -26.32
C GLY A 823 10.01 -0.87 -26.82
N HIS A 824 10.17 0.45 -26.78
CA HIS A 824 11.41 1.10 -27.19
C HIS A 824 11.76 2.30 -26.31
N ILE A 825 12.81 2.16 -25.50
CA ILE A 825 13.71 3.27 -25.16
C ILE A 825 15.06 2.93 -25.80
N TYR A 826 15.44 3.70 -26.81
CA TYR A 826 16.84 3.90 -27.15
C TYR A 826 17.55 4.51 -25.93
N ASN A 827 18.51 3.79 -25.37
CA ASN A 827 19.65 4.30 -24.59
C ASN A 827 19.45 5.63 -23.84
N PHE A 828 18.63 5.62 -22.80
CA PHE A 828 19.08 6.25 -21.56
C PHE A 828 19.77 5.16 -20.76
N LYS A 829 21.11 5.20 -20.73
CA LYS A 829 21.88 4.52 -19.68
C LYS A 829 21.46 5.15 -18.34
N LEU A 830 20.41 4.62 -17.75
CA LEU A 830 20.45 4.41 -16.31
C LEU A 830 21.66 3.51 -16.09
N LYS A 831 22.68 4.00 -15.38
CA LYS A 831 23.64 3.12 -14.74
C LYS A 831 22.81 2.22 -13.82
N ASP A 832 22.53 1.03 -14.29
CA ASP A 832 22.03 -0.07 -13.49
C ASP A 832 23.10 -0.38 -12.44
N PRO A 833 22.81 -0.31 -11.13
CA PRO A 833 23.74 -0.75 -10.10
C PRO A 833 23.73 -2.27 -9.90
N LYS A 834 23.44 -3.06 -10.96
CA LYS A 834 23.63 -4.52 -10.95
C LYS A 834 24.12 -5.08 -12.31
N LYS A 835 25.44 -5.05 -12.50
CA LYS A 835 26.24 -6.18 -13.02
C LYS A 835 27.45 -6.24 -12.09
N THR A 836 27.72 -7.32 -11.39
CA THR A 836 28.05 -8.64 -11.94
C THR A 836 27.75 -9.73 -10.92
N TYR A 837 26.95 -10.72 -11.28
CA TYR A 837 27.26 -12.10 -10.92
C TYR A 837 27.01 -12.95 -12.16
N ASP A 838 28.10 -13.57 -12.61
CA ASP A 838 28.16 -14.48 -13.73
C ASP A 838 27.26 -15.69 -13.49
N ALA A 839 26.72 -16.18 -14.60
CA ALA A 839 26.10 -17.48 -14.69
C ALA A 839 27.18 -18.57 -14.65
N THR A 840 27.11 -19.45 -13.64
CA THR A 840 27.56 -20.82 -13.76
C THR A 840 26.82 -21.72 -12.77
N ILE A 841 26.06 -22.67 -13.35
CA ILE A 841 25.30 -23.80 -12.78
C ILE A 841 23.95 -23.45 -12.15
#